data_AF-A0A6N2VZU3-F1
#
_entry.id   AF-A0A6N2VZU3-F1
#
_cell.length_a   1.000
_cell.length_b   1.000
_cell.length_c   1.000
_cell.angle_alpha   90.00
_cell.angle_beta   90.00
_cell.angle_gamma   90.00
#
_symmetry.space_group_name_H-M   'P 1'
#
loop_
_entity.id
_entity.type
_entity.pdbx_description
1 polymer ?
#
loop_
_entity_poly.entity_id
_entity_poly.type
_entity_poly.pdbx_seq_one_letter_code
_entity_poly.pdbx_strand_id
1 'polypeptide(L)'
;MLKVTAGSVFAHLEYAVIVNKDLLILSCYERSQMAVNGVCANIGLRSEPTRIIENGEIVASVQGEFKSDTYIARIPAGKETVYQGVCVSKLVNKEYLFIHKENQEEEMYAYFMNAYELPLLREWIPYLVECAVTKQYLIYANAEIYGCFALHEETAILECKMTNDDLVALVKEGLEQRKIRIAVHPQNALTFCDMDDYFEKYGHTLVKNLEKHLNPLSQLKEKVDELVFISKRPYPQQAAIINGALERLRYGNYVFLVESMGAGKTLQGMGIIDGWFVKQYMRQHAGVSVKDVYSDGSLVKYRTIIMCPPHLVEKWAESIREEVPYAKVEILKELAQLVKLRKKGKNPQGKEFYIISKDSGKLSYSYMPIPSQIKKRAAGIPVCRNCKNVVSGGQGSVCQCGTKEREIRKTRERYLGLVCPECGEILLCAEGNVYDENGYLKILMPEDFAVQNSMNHFCRCCGANLWAPAVIQNDNRIFFQKPKKKIQKWKKISHFTNRAKKARKSVWVLKGREEVYKTENMITDEEIEEMEAVGPRRYSMTRYIKKYLKGYFDLAVFDEVQDYKAGGSAQGYAMHDLIKASKKQMCLTGTIAAGYASDLFYTLYRLDPARMRGKGYEYGSAGEKKFVEKYGSVETVYEIQEQGQYHAMTRGKVITPTRCLPGISPLIFTDFLLDTALFLDISDLSRFLPNLYESVEIVPIEDEIREEYHRVRDRIKMYMKEEEKGSLLMGSFLQFSLSYTDMPYKREAILSPANGEEVSQPADLSYLIEDGRLLLKEQALVKIVRKELEEKRNCFIYCEFTGDKEEAISYRLMKILEQECNLRENEVTVLESSNPPALKREEWMHQKASQGTKVFITNAKCVSTGLDFAFRYQGKDYNYPTIVFYQVGYDMIKIWQASRRHYRLNQKKECRTFYLVSECTIQIDAVQLVATKEVATSSIQGQFSAEGLSTMAKGVDARVILAQSVAEKSEQKEHGLKQMIAAINERNNQGKGDMNYEKMLIFSELTGFETVPDYDGTSEFSHISNEEILELLNFGMETTERQTNIFETGLQEEVPVRQTLHITRTVKNEVGHEEKDWLDFEELLNVVIY
;
A
#
# COMPACT_ATOMS: atom_id res chain seq x y z
N MET A 1 29.67 55.82 -20.46
CA MET A 1 29.27 54.69 -19.57
C MET A 1 27.81 54.87 -19.25
N LEU A 2 27.00 53.86 -19.55
CA LEU A 2 25.58 53.87 -19.23
C LEU A 2 25.38 53.69 -17.72
N LYS A 3 24.48 54.48 -17.15
CA LYS A 3 24.04 54.37 -15.76
C LYS A 3 22.53 54.25 -15.71
N VAL A 4 22.01 53.60 -14.68
CA VAL A 4 20.59 53.54 -14.38
C VAL A 4 20.34 54.18 -13.02
N THR A 5 19.23 54.91 -12.90
CA THR A 5 18.77 55.49 -11.64
C THR A 5 17.31 55.19 -11.35
N ALA A 6 17.03 54.83 -10.10
CA ALA A 6 15.69 54.67 -9.53
C ALA A 6 15.71 55.05 -8.03
N GLY A 7 14.82 55.94 -7.59
CA GLY A 7 14.76 56.32 -6.16
C GLY A 7 16.00 57.07 -5.66
N SER A 8 16.60 57.93 -6.48
CA SER A 8 17.89 58.62 -6.22
C SER A 8 19.13 57.72 -6.06
N VAL A 9 19.04 56.42 -6.36
CA VAL A 9 20.16 55.47 -6.32
C VAL A 9 20.68 55.22 -7.73
N PHE A 10 22.01 55.20 -7.91
CA PHE A 10 22.66 54.99 -9.20
C PHE A 10 23.43 53.67 -9.22
N ALA A 11 23.39 52.98 -10.37
CA ALA A 11 24.25 51.85 -10.69
C ALA A 11 24.72 51.94 -12.15
N HIS A 12 25.76 51.20 -12.50
CA HIS A 12 26.16 51.06 -13.90
C HIS A 12 25.20 50.12 -14.62
N LEU A 13 24.75 50.51 -15.81
CA LEU A 13 23.87 49.69 -16.64
C LEU A 13 24.73 48.79 -17.52
N GLU A 14 24.41 47.50 -17.53
CA GLU A 14 24.99 46.53 -18.47
C GLU A 14 24.14 46.46 -19.74
N TYR A 15 22.84 46.19 -19.57
CA TYR A 15 21.85 46.34 -20.63
C TYR A 15 20.43 46.54 -20.08
N ALA A 16 19.56 47.17 -20.86
CA ALA A 16 18.13 47.28 -20.62
C ALA A 16 17.37 46.96 -21.92
N VAL A 17 16.28 46.21 -21.82
CA VAL A 17 15.38 45.89 -22.94
C VAL A 17 14.03 46.53 -22.66
N ILE A 18 13.62 47.47 -23.52
CA ILE A 18 12.37 48.22 -23.40
C ILE A 18 11.52 47.96 -24.65
N VAL A 19 10.25 47.63 -24.47
CA VAL A 19 9.28 47.40 -25.56
C VAL A 19 8.01 48.19 -25.25
N ASN A 20 7.50 49.00 -26.19
CA ASN A 20 6.27 49.78 -26.00
C ASN A 20 6.25 50.67 -24.73
N LYS A 21 7.41 51.17 -24.28
CA LYS A 21 7.64 51.90 -23.01
C LYS A 21 7.55 51.05 -21.74
N ASP A 22 7.39 49.73 -21.86
CA ASP A 22 7.53 48.78 -20.77
C ASP A 22 8.98 48.29 -20.67
N LEU A 23 9.57 48.41 -19.48
CA LEU A 23 10.84 47.77 -19.18
C LEU A 23 10.60 46.27 -19.04
N LEU A 24 11.29 45.44 -19.83
CA LEU A 24 11.18 43.99 -19.78
C LEU A 24 12.33 43.36 -18.99
N ILE A 25 13.56 43.76 -19.29
CA ILE A 25 14.76 43.26 -18.60
C ILE A 25 15.68 44.44 -18.29
N LEU A 26 16.23 44.46 -17.08
CA LEU A 26 17.27 45.39 -16.68
C LEU A 26 18.40 44.65 -15.98
N SER A 27 19.62 44.75 -16.51
CA SER A 27 20.84 44.29 -15.85
C SER A 27 21.72 45.47 -15.46
N CYS A 28 22.08 45.54 -14.18
CA CYS A 28 22.94 46.58 -13.63
C CYS A 28 23.99 46.00 -12.69
N TYR A 29 25.09 46.73 -12.49
CA TYR A 29 26.16 46.31 -11.60
C TYR A 29 26.81 47.49 -10.87
N GLU A 30 27.33 47.22 -9.67
CA GLU A 30 28.06 48.19 -8.86
C GLU A 30 28.94 47.47 -7.82
N ARG A 31 29.99 48.13 -7.32
CA ARG A 31 30.82 47.62 -6.21
C ARG A 31 30.03 47.55 -4.89
N SER A 32 29.05 48.43 -4.73
CA SER A 32 28.17 48.48 -3.56
C SER A 32 26.93 47.60 -3.75
N GLN A 33 26.82 46.55 -2.94
CA GLN A 33 25.60 45.73 -2.89
C GLN A 33 24.36 46.57 -2.55
N MET A 34 24.51 47.61 -1.72
CA MET A 34 23.38 48.48 -1.35
C MET A 34 22.87 49.29 -2.54
N ALA A 35 23.75 49.70 -3.46
CA ALA A 35 23.36 50.45 -4.65
C ALA A 35 22.57 49.57 -5.62
N VAL A 36 23.04 48.34 -5.89
CA VAL A 36 22.33 47.37 -6.73
C VAL A 36 20.97 47.01 -6.12
N ASN A 37 20.94 46.67 -4.83
CA ASN A 37 19.68 46.38 -4.12
C ASN A 37 18.71 47.57 -4.17
N GLY A 38 19.22 48.79 -3.99
CA GLY A 38 18.43 50.01 -4.02
C GLY A 38 17.81 50.27 -5.39
N VAL A 39 18.59 50.14 -6.47
CA VAL A 39 18.08 50.27 -7.83
C VAL A 39 17.02 49.18 -8.10
N CYS A 40 17.34 47.90 -7.86
CA CYS A 40 16.41 46.78 -8.08
C CYS A 40 15.10 46.91 -7.30
N ALA A 41 15.14 47.39 -6.05
CA ALA A 41 13.95 47.58 -5.23
C ALA A 41 13.07 48.76 -5.70
N ASN A 42 13.70 49.83 -6.21
CA ASN A 42 13.01 51.06 -6.56
C ASN A 42 12.39 51.07 -7.96
N ILE A 43 12.86 50.24 -8.89
CA ILE A 43 12.33 50.20 -10.28
C ILE A 43 10.83 49.85 -10.31
N GLY A 44 10.33 49.08 -9.34
CA GLY A 44 8.92 48.67 -9.25
C GLY A 44 8.00 49.66 -8.51
N LEU A 45 8.53 50.73 -7.91
CA LEU A 45 7.74 51.68 -7.12
C LEU A 45 7.24 52.83 -8.02
N ARG A 46 5.91 52.98 -8.12
CA ARG A 46 5.24 53.99 -8.97
C ARG A 46 5.64 55.46 -8.70
N SER A 47 6.36 55.74 -7.63
CA SER A 47 6.68 57.09 -7.16
C SER A 47 7.77 57.81 -7.97
N GLU A 48 8.68 57.09 -8.63
CA GLU A 48 9.75 57.72 -9.43
C GLU A 48 10.03 56.94 -10.74
N PRO A 49 10.30 57.61 -11.87
CA PRO A 49 10.62 56.94 -13.13
C PRO A 49 12.04 56.35 -13.11
N THR A 50 12.20 55.17 -13.71
CA THR A 50 13.51 54.57 -13.95
C THR A 50 14.15 55.25 -15.15
N ARG A 51 15.34 55.84 -14.96
CA ARG A 51 16.03 56.60 -16.02
C ARG A 51 17.34 55.94 -16.39
N ILE A 52 17.57 55.81 -17.69
CA ILE A 52 18.85 55.40 -18.26
C ILE A 52 19.59 56.67 -18.66
N ILE A 53 20.83 56.80 -18.20
CA ILE A 53 21.67 57.98 -18.37
C ILE A 53 22.90 57.59 -19.17
N GLU A 54 23.14 58.31 -20.25
CA GLU A 54 24.37 58.21 -21.04
C GLU A 54 25.08 59.56 -21.04
N ASN A 55 26.34 59.59 -20.61
CA ASN A 55 27.18 60.79 -20.60
C ASN A 55 26.57 62.01 -19.87
N GLY A 56 25.67 61.79 -18.91
CA GLY A 56 25.02 62.83 -18.11
C GLY A 56 23.64 63.26 -18.61
N GLU A 57 23.21 62.79 -19.79
CA GLU A 57 21.88 63.04 -20.35
C GLU A 57 20.97 61.82 -20.16
N ILE A 58 19.67 62.06 -19.95
CA ILE A 58 18.68 60.99 -19.83
C ILE A 58 18.32 60.53 -21.24
N VAL A 59 18.73 59.30 -21.60
CA VAL A 59 18.48 58.71 -22.93
C VAL A 59 17.19 57.89 -22.97
N ALA A 60 16.74 57.35 -21.83
CA ALA A 60 15.43 56.71 -21.71
C ALA A 60 14.83 56.95 -20.32
N SER A 61 13.51 57.08 -20.26
CA SER A 61 12.77 57.22 -19.00
C SER A 61 11.53 56.36 -19.05
N VAL A 62 11.47 55.34 -18.20
CA VAL A 62 10.35 54.40 -18.09
C VAL A 62 9.54 54.73 -16.84
N GLN A 63 8.24 54.93 -17.00
CA GLN A 63 7.31 55.24 -15.92
C GLN A 63 6.17 54.23 -15.93
N GLY A 64 6.10 53.40 -14.89
CA GLY A 64 5.12 52.30 -14.81
C GLY A 64 5.37 51.37 -13.64
N GLU A 65 4.41 50.48 -13.36
CA GLU A 65 4.57 49.45 -12.32
C GLU A 65 5.36 48.26 -12.87
N PHE A 66 6.66 48.20 -12.60
CA PHE A 66 7.51 47.10 -13.00
C PHE A 66 7.48 45.98 -11.96
N LYS A 67 6.55 45.04 -12.12
CA LYS A 67 6.54 43.81 -11.33
C LYS A 67 7.59 42.87 -11.90
N SER A 68 8.67 42.63 -11.17
CA SER A 68 9.77 41.78 -11.62
C SER A 68 10.18 40.75 -10.60
N ASP A 69 10.83 39.70 -11.10
CA ASP A 69 11.65 38.82 -10.30
C ASP A 69 13.10 39.33 -10.40
N THR A 70 13.72 39.55 -9.24
CA THR A 70 15.04 40.16 -9.12
C THR A 70 16.05 39.12 -8.67
N TYR A 71 17.15 39.03 -9.40
CA TYR A 71 18.26 38.13 -9.12
C TYR A 71 19.50 38.95 -8.84
N ILE A 72 20.18 38.69 -7.73
CA ILE A 72 21.38 39.43 -7.34
C ILE A 72 22.50 38.43 -7.10
N ALA A 73 23.59 38.59 -7.85
CA ALA A 73 24.75 37.72 -7.79
C ALA A 73 26.00 38.53 -7.41
N ARG A 74 26.85 37.93 -6.58
CA ARG A 74 28.18 38.46 -6.28
C ARG A 74 29.17 37.83 -7.25
N ILE A 75 29.81 38.66 -8.07
CA ILE A 75 30.81 38.24 -9.05
C ILE A 75 32.19 38.61 -8.52
N PRO A 76 33.03 37.63 -8.15
CA PRO A 76 34.42 37.89 -7.79
C PRO A 76 35.25 38.15 -9.06
N ALA A 77 35.83 39.35 -9.16
CA ALA A 77 36.71 39.74 -10.26
C ALA A 77 38.12 40.01 -9.69
N GLY A 78 38.94 38.97 -9.60
CA GLY A 78 40.26 39.04 -8.96
C GLY A 78 40.15 39.27 -7.44
N LYS A 79 40.73 40.37 -6.93
CA LYS A 79 40.65 40.78 -5.52
C LYS A 79 39.44 41.69 -5.20
N GLU A 80 38.74 42.17 -6.22
CA GLU A 80 37.57 43.02 -6.06
C GLU A 80 36.28 42.21 -6.23
N THR A 81 35.20 42.70 -5.63
CA THR A 81 33.87 42.09 -5.77
C THR A 81 32.90 43.09 -6.35
N VAL A 82 32.25 42.70 -7.44
CA VAL A 82 31.18 43.46 -8.08
C VAL A 82 29.88 42.71 -7.85
N TYR A 83 28.82 43.45 -7.57
CA TYR A 83 27.47 42.90 -7.45
C TYR A 83 26.73 43.20 -8.74
N GLN A 84 26.06 42.20 -9.30
CA GLN A 84 25.19 42.33 -10.46
C GLN A 84 23.76 42.06 -10.02
N GLY A 85 22.83 42.91 -10.45
CA GLY A 85 21.40 42.77 -10.25
C GLY A 85 20.71 42.70 -11.60
N VAL A 86 19.95 41.63 -11.82
CA VAL A 86 19.12 41.43 -13.01
C VAL A 86 17.66 41.41 -12.58
N CYS A 87 16.86 42.29 -13.14
CA CYS A 87 15.42 42.32 -12.94
C CYS A 87 14.70 41.92 -14.23
N VAL A 88 13.84 40.91 -14.14
CA VAL A 88 13.04 40.41 -15.27
C VAL A 88 11.57 40.65 -15.00
N SER A 89 10.88 41.35 -15.90
CA SER A 89 9.46 41.65 -15.79
C SER A 89 8.61 40.39 -15.79
N LYS A 90 7.53 40.38 -15.00
CA LYS A 90 6.51 39.30 -15.00
C LYS A 90 5.68 39.25 -16.27
N LEU A 91 5.82 40.23 -17.16
CA LEU A 91 5.24 40.21 -18.50
C LEU A 91 6.00 39.27 -19.43
N VAL A 92 7.27 38.94 -19.11
CA VAL A 92 8.06 37.95 -19.85
C VAL A 92 7.46 36.56 -19.66
N ASN A 93 7.31 35.82 -20.76
CA ASN A 93 6.61 34.53 -20.86
C ASN A 93 5.09 34.59 -20.59
N LYS A 94 4.50 35.79 -20.60
CA LYS A 94 3.04 35.97 -20.54
C LYS A 94 2.53 36.81 -21.71
N GLU A 95 2.97 38.05 -21.77
CA GLU A 95 2.58 38.99 -22.83
C GLU A 95 3.70 39.17 -23.84
N TYR A 96 4.96 39.09 -23.39
CA TYR A 96 6.14 39.17 -24.26
C TYR A 96 6.94 37.88 -24.20
N LEU A 97 7.21 37.29 -25.37
CA LEU A 97 7.95 36.05 -25.53
C LEU A 97 9.28 36.34 -26.22
N PHE A 98 10.37 35.82 -25.64
CA PHE A 98 11.70 35.86 -26.23
C PHE A 98 11.93 34.53 -26.92
N ILE A 99 12.18 34.56 -28.23
CA ILE A 99 12.33 33.35 -29.05
C ILE A 99 13.67 33.36 -29.77
N HIS A 100 14.38 32.24 -29.72
CA HIS A 100 15.57 32.05 -30.56
C HIS A 100 15.17 31.81 -32.02
N LYS A 101 15.76 32.59 -32.93
CA LYS A 101 15.45 32.52 -34.37
C LYS A 101 15.72 31.14 -34.98
N GLU A 102 16.69 30.39 -34.43
CA GLU A 102 17.03 29.05 -34.89
C GLU A 102 16.04 27.97 -34.45
N ASN A 103 15.35 28.13 -33.32
CA ASN A 103 14.46 27.11 -32.75
C ASN A 103 13.02 27.60 -32.52
N GLN A 104 12.55 28.49 -33.41
CA GLN A 104 11.28 29.18 -33.26
C GLN A 104 10.09 28.23 -33.14
N GLU A 105 10.06 27.13 -33.89
CA GLU A 105 8.92 26.19 -33.88
C GLU A 105 8.79 25.44 -32.55
N GLU A 106 9.90 24.98 -31.97
CA GLU A 106 9.88 24.19 -30.75
C GLU A 106 9.59 25.07 -29.52
N GLU A 107 10.13 26.28 -29.49
CA GLU A 107 9.84 27.26 -28.43
C GLU A 107 8.38 27.73 -28.47
N MET A 108 7.82 27.93 -29.68
CA MET A 108 6.39 28.24 -29.84
C MET A 108 5.50 27.09 -29.43
N TYR A 109 5.87 25.84 -29.76
CA TYR A 109 5.15 24.66 -29.29
C TYR A 109 5.10 24.59 -27.76
N ALA A 110 6.26 24.74 -27.12
CA ALA A 110 6.37 24.73 -25.66
C ALA A 110 5.57 25.86 -25.02
N TYR A 111 5.57 27.06 -25.62
CA TYR A 111 4.76 28.18 -25.16
C TYR A 111 3.26 27.85 -25.24
N PHE A 112 2.75 27.43 -26.40
CA PHE A 112 1.32 27.16 -26.56
C PHE A 112 0.81 26.07 -25.61
N MET A 113 1.58 24.99 -25.43
CA MET A 113 1.23 23.89 -24.52
C MET A 113 1.23 24.28 -23.04
N ASN A 114 2.02 25.29 -22.65
CA ASN A 114 2.09 25.78 -21.27
C ASN A 114 1.07 26.90 -20.98
N ALA A 115 0.78 27.75 -21.98
CA ALA A 115 -0.06 28.92 -21.82
C ALA A 115 -1.55 28.64 -22.05
N TYR A 116 -1.90 27.61 -22.83
CA TYR A 116 -3.27 27.33 -23.24
C TYR A 116 -3.68 25.87 -22.92
N GLU A 117 -4.98 25.63 -22.80
CA GLU A 117 -5.52 24.34 -22.32
C GLU A 117 -5.66 23.28 -23.42
N LEU A 118 -5.59 23.68 -24.69
CA LEU A 118 -5.86 22.78 -25.81
C LEU A 118 -4.60 21.96 -26.17
N PRO A 119 -4.66 20.62 -26.20
CA PRO A 119 -3.52 19.81 -26.63
C PRO A 119 -3.30 19.96 -28.14
N LEU A 120 -2.09 20.38 -28.52
CA LEU A 120 -1.71 20.62 -29.92
C LEU A 120 -0.73 19.57 -30.42
N LEU A 121 -0.83 19.24 -31.72
CA LEU A 121 0.20 18.48 -32.42
C LEU A 121 1.33 19.42 -32.86
N ARG A 122 2.58 18.95 -32.76
CA ARG A 122 3.78 19.73 -33.17
C ARG A 122 3.67 20.23 -34.61
N GLU A 123 3.13 19.39 -35.50
CA GLU A 123 2.95 19.71 -36.93
C GLU A 123 2.00 20.88 -37.19
N TRP A 124 1.17 21.27 -36.22
CA TRP A 124 0.20 22.37 -36.39
C TRP A 124 0.81 23.74 -36.14
N ILE A 125 1.97 23.79 -35.49
CA ILE A 125 2.56 25.04 -35.00
C ILE A 125 2.92 26.02 -36.10
N PRO A 126 3.52 25.61 -37.24
CA PRO A 126 3.81 26.55 -38.33
C PRO A 126 2.54 27.27 -38.82
N TYR A 127 1.45 26.52 -39.01
CA TYR A 127 0.15 27.07 -39.41
C TYR A 127 -0.43 28.02 -38.35
N LEU A 128 -0.41 27.62 -37.08
CA LEU A 128 -0.98 28.43 -35.99
C LEU A 128 -0.20 29.73 -35.81
N VAL A 129 1.13 29.71 -35.91
CA VAL A 129 1.98 30.90 -35.84
C VAL A 129 1.70 31.84 -37.01
N GLU A 130 1.65 31.32 -38.24
CA GLU A 130 1.35 32.12 -39.45
C GLU A 130 -0.02 32.81 -39.34
N CYS A 131 -1.05 32.07 -38.94
CA CYS A 131 -2.39 32.61 -38.77
C CYS A 131 -2.48 33.62 -37.61
N ALA A 132 -1.82 33.35 -36.49
CA ALA A 132 -1.79 34.25 -35.34
C ALA A 132 -1.06 35.56 -35.68
N VAL A 133 0.02 35.52 -36.47
CA VAL A 133 0.71 36.73 -36.94
C VAL A 133 -0.17 37.51 -37.94
N THR A 134 -0.80 36.81 -38.89
CA THR A 134 -1.67 37.44 -39.91
C THR A 134 -2.86 38.15 -39.28
N LYS A 135 -3.45 37.57 -38.23
CA LYS A 135 -4.57 38.15 -37.48
C LYS A 135 -4.14 39.14 -36.38
N GLN A 136 -2.84 39.43 -36.27
CA GLN A 136 -2.26 40.31 -35.25
C GLN A 136 -2.47 39.85 -33.80
N TYR A 137 -2.68 38.55 -33.59
CA TYR A 137 -2.67 37.94 -32.26
C TYR A 137 -1.24 37.74 -31.73
N LEU A 138 -0.28 37.58 -32.64
CA LEU A 138 1.15 37.63 -32.39
C LEU A 138 1.77 38.77 -33.17
N ILE A 139 2.52 39.65 -32.51
CA ILE A 139 3.12 40.83 -33.14
C ILE A 139 4.62 40.83 -32.84
N TYR A 140 5.46 40.92 -33.87
CA TYR A 140 6.89 41.12 -33.68
C TYR A 140 7.14 42.51 -33.11
N ALA A 141 7.64 42.56 -31.88
CA ALA A 141 7.83 43.79 -31.15
C ALA A 141 9.24 44.35 -31.40
N ASN A 142 9.33 45.63 -31.72
CA ASN A 142 10.61 46.33 -31.80
C ASN A 142 11.09 46.68 -30.39
N ALA A 143 12.26 46.15 -30.02
CA ALA A 143 12.86 46.38 -28.71
C ALA A 143 13.90 47.50 -28.78
N GLU A 144 13.76 48.49 -27.92
CA GLU A 144 14.81 49.46 -27.64
C GLU A 144 15.78 48.86 -26.63
N ILE A 145 17.00 48.58 -27.09
CA ILE A 145 18.06 48.00 -26.25
C ILE A 145 19.11 49.05 -25.97
N TYR A 146 19.36 49.29 -24.69
CA TYR A 146 20.41 50.18 -24.21
C TYR A 146 21.49 49.34 -23.57
N GLY A 147 22.74 49.43 -24.03
CA GLY A 147 23.86 48.63 -23.52
C GLY A 147 24.17 47.39 -24.37
N CYS A 148 24.90 46.42 -23.80
CA CYS A 148 25.39 45.26 -24.55
C CYS A 148 24.57 44.00 -24.23
N PHE A 149 23.52 43.75 -25.00
CA PHE A 149 22.75 42.50 -24.93
C PHE A 149 23.22 41.53 -26.01
N ALA A 150 24.12 40.60 -25.65
CA ALA A 150 24.81 39.73 -26.60
C ALA A 150 23.88 38.82 -27.44
N LEU A 151 22.68 38.52 -26.95
CA LEU A 151 21.71 37.63 -27.62
C LEU A 151 20.74 38.37 -28.55
N HIS A 152 20.90 39.69 -28.75
CA HIS A 152 19.93 40.48 -29.53
C HIS A 152 19.81 40.02 -30.99
N GLU A 153 20.92 39.65 -31.62
CA GLU A 153 20.93 39.28 -33.05
C GLU A 153 20.26 37.91 -33.28
N GLU A 154 20.28 37.05 -32.27
CA GLU A 154 19.78 35.66 -32.30
C GLU A 154 18.35 35.52 -31.75
N THR A 155 17.81 36.55 -31.10
CA THR A 155 16.49 36.52 -30.45
C THR A 155 15.48 37.46 -31.09
N ALA A 156 14.24 37.01 -31.25
CA ALA A 156 13.09 37.80 -31.64
C ALA A 156 12.16 37.98 -30.43
N ILE A 157 11.55 39.17 -30.28
CA ILE A 157 10.56 39.42 -29.23
C ILE A 157 9.17 39.49 -29.87
N LEU A 158 8.25 38.69 -29.34
CA LEU A 158 6.86 38.63 -29.79
C LEU A 158 5.92 39.08 -28.67
N GLU A 159 5.00 39.97 -28.99
CA GLU A 159 3.87 40.34 -28.14
C GLU A 159 2.69 39.40 -28.45
N CYS A 160 2.18 38.69 -27.44
CA CYS A 160 1.04 37.79 -27.57
C CYS A 160 -0.22 38.41 -26.94
N LYS A 161 -1.26 38.61 -27.76
CA LYS A 161 -2.58 39.12 -27.35
C LYS A 161 -3.68 38.07 -27.44
N MET A 162 -3.30 36.83 -27.68
CA MET A 162 -4.23 35.73 -27.99
C MET A 162 -4.82 35.10 -26.72
N THR A 163 -6.14 34.86 -26.72
CA THR A 163 -6.85 34.13 -25.65
C THR A 163 -7.02 32.63 -25.97
N ASN A 164 -7.48 31.84 -24.98
CA ASN A 164 -7.83 30.42 -25.20
C ASN A 164 -8.88 30.25 -26.31
N ASP A 165 -9.89 31.13 -26.36
CA ASP A 165 -10.96 31.06 -27.36
C ASP A 165 -10.43 31.35 -28.77
N ASP A 166 -9.47 32.28 -28.89
CA ASP A 166 -8.82 32.59 -30.17
C ASP A 166 -8.02 31.39 -30.70
N LEU A 167 -7.30 30.68 -29.83
CA LEU A 167 -6.56 29.47 -30.22
C LEU A 167 -7.52 28.37 -30.71
N VAL A 168 -8.63 28.16 -30.01
CA VAL A 168 -9.66 27.19 -30.43
C VAL A 168 -10.24 27.57 -31.79
N ALA A 169 -10.48 28.86 -32.03
CA ALA A 169 -10.97 29.35 -33.32
C ALA A 169 -9.96 29.09 -34.45
N LEU A 170 -8.66 29.31 -34.22
CA LEU A 170 -7.59 29.04 -35.19
C LEU A 170 -7.49 27.56 -35.55
N VAL A 171 -7.54 26.68 -34.54
CA VAL A 171 -7.50 25.23 -34.75
C VAL A 171 -8.74 24.76 -35.52
N LYS A 172 -9.92 25.27 -35.16
CA LYS A 172 -11.17 24.95 -35.85
C LYS A 172 -11.14 25.37 -37.32
N GLU A 173 -10.71 26.60 -37.60
CA GLU A 173 -10.56 27.09 -38.97
C GLU A 173 -9.54 26.24 -39.76
N GLY A 174 -8.42 25.87 -39.13
CA GLY A 174 -7.40 25.04 -39.77
C GLY A 174 -7.89 23.64 -40.12
N LEU A 175 -8.71 23.04 -39.25
CA LEU A 175 -9.35 21.74 -39.50
C LEU A 175 -10.43 21.84 -40.59
N GLU A 176 -11.26 22.89 -40.58
CA GLU A 176 -12.29 23.14 -41.60
C GLU A 176 -11.67 23.38 -42.98
N GLN A 177 -10.59 24.17 -43.05
CA GLN A 177 -9.85 24.46 -44.28
C GLN A 177 -8.92 23.31 -44.71
N ARG A 178 -8.80 22.24 -43.91
CA ARG A 178 -7.90 21.10 -44.10
C ARG A 178 -6.40 21.47 -44.20
N LYS A 179 -6.02 22.61 -43.61
CA LYS A 179 -4.61 23.04 -43.50
C LYS A 179 -3.87 22.30 -42.39
N ILE A 180 -4.59 21.91 -41.35
CA ILE A 180 -4.13 20.98 -40.32
C ILE A 180 -5.05 19.76 -40.29
N ARG A 181 -4.53 18.62 -39.82
CA ARG A 181 -5.27 17.35 -39.77
C ARG A 181 -4.87 16.53 -38.54
N ILE A 182 -5.82 15.74 -38.04
CA ILE A 182 -5.58 14.75 -36.97
C ILE A 182 -5.23 13.38 -37.58
N ALA A 183 -5.80 13.05 -38.74
CA ALA A 183 -5.55 11.79 -39.44
C ALA A 183 -5.41 12.01 -40.95
N VAL A 184 -4.66 11.13 -41.61
CA VAL A 184 -4.41 11.18 -43.07
C VAL A 184 -5.68 10.88 -43.88
N HIS A 185 -6.61 10.09 -43.33
CA HIS A 185 -7.86 9.71 -43.98
C HIS A 185 -9.07 10.39 -43.32
N PRO A 186 -10.12 10.74 -44.09
CA PRO A 186 -11.37 11.26 -43.55
C PRO A 186 -11.95 10.31 -42.50
N GLN A 187 -12.22 10.84 -41.31
CA GLN A 187 -12.86 10.09 -40.23
C GLN A 187 -14.36 10.39 -40.20
N ASN A 188 -15.16 9.37 -39.94
CA ASN A 188 -16.58 9.56 -39.65
C ASN A 188 -16.73 9.99 -38.18
N ALA A 189 -17.67 10.90 -37.91
CA ALA A 189 -17.98 11.30 -36.56
C ALA A 189 -18.44 10.08 -35.73
N LEU A 190 -17.88 9.93 -34.53
CA LEU A 190 -18.35 8.94 -33.57
C LEU A 190 -19.66 9.44 -32.96
N THR A 191 -20.67 8.58 -32.91
CA THR A 191 -22.01 8.91 -32.41
C THR A 191 -22.32 8.08 -31.17
N PHE A 192 -22.16 8.67 -30.00
CA PHE A 192 -22.46 8.05 -28.72
C PHE A 192 -23.01 9.06 -27.72
N CYS A 193 -23.83 8.60 -26.78
CA CYS A 193 -24.42 9.42 -25.72
C CYS A 193 -23.54 9.49 -24.47
N ASP A 194 -22.90 8.38 -24.13
CA ASP A 194 -21.98 8.23 -23.00
C ASP A 194 -20.87 7.21 -23.33
N MET A 195 -19.96 6.99 -22.37
CA MET A 195 -18.83 6.08 -22.54
C MET A 195 -19.26 4.61 -22.66
N ASP A 196 -20.39 4.22 -22.06
CA ASP A 196 -20.85 2.84 -22.11
C ASP A 196 -21.44 2.54 -23.50
N ASP A 197 -22.24 3.46 -24.06
CA ASP A 197 -22.71 3.45 -25.45
C ASP A 197 -21.55 3.48 -26.46
N TYR A 198 -20.47 4.20 -26.13
CA TYR A 198 -19.23 4.17 -26.92
C TYR A 198 -18.58 2.78 -26.94
N PHE A 199 -18.42 2.12 -25.77
CA PHE A 199 -17.85 0.78 -25.70
C PHE A 199 -18.74 -0.27 -26.36
N GLU A 200 -20.06 -0.14 -26.26
CA GLU A 200 -21.00 -1.04 -26.92
C GLU A 200 -20.90 -0.94 -28.45
N LYS A 201 -20.89 0.29 -28.99
CA LYS A 201 -20.82 0.52 -30.45
C LYS A 201 -19.44 0.29 -31.03
N TYR A 202 -18.38 0.72 -30.37
CA TYR A 202 -17.02 0.78 -30.94
C TYR A 202 -15.99 -0.13 -30.25
N GLY A 203 -16.35 -0.80 -29.15
CA GLY A 203 -15.45 -1.65 -28.37
C GLY A 203 -14.83 -2.79 -29.19
N HIS A 204 -15.59 -3.41 -30.07
CA HIS A 204 -15.08 -4.47 -30.96
C HIS A 204 -13.95 -3.98 -31.88
N THR A 205 -13.99 -2.71 -32.31
CA THR A 205 -12.95 -2.10 -33.14
C THR A 205 -11.69 -1.81 -32.32
N LEU A 206 -11.85 -1.39 -31.05
CA LEU A 206 -10.74 -1.22 -30.12
C LEU A 206 -10.03 -2.55 -29.82
N VAL A 207 -10.79 -3.61 -29.53
CA VAL A 207 -10.24 -4.95 -29.30
C VAL A 207 -9.46 -5.43 -30.53
N LYS A 208 -10.04 -5.29 -31.73
CA LYS A 208 -9.37 -5.69 -32.98
C LYS A 208 -8.09 -4.90 -33.26
N ASN A 209 -8.02 -3.64 -32.84
CA ASN A 209 -6.78 -2.86 -32.93
C ASN A 209 -5.77 -3.26 -31.86
N LEU A 210 -6.21 -3.53 -30.62
CA LEU A 210 -5.35 -4.05 -29.54
C LEU A 210 -4.74 -5.41 -29.91
N GLU A 211 -5.51 -6.31 -30.53
CA GLU A 211 -5.04 -7.61 -31.02
C GLU A 211 -3.92 -7.49 -32.08
N LYS A 212 -3.85 -6.37 -32.81
CA LYS A 212 -2.73 -6.12 -33.75
C LYS A 212 -1.46 -5.67 -33.04
N HIS A 213 -1.59 -5.06 -31.87
CA HIS A 213 -0.46 -4.49 -31.11
C HIS A 213 0.01 -5.41 -29.97
N LEU A 214 -0.82 -6.34 -29.51
CA LEU A 214 -0.54 -7.24 -28.38
C LEU A 214 -0.55 -8.70 -28.83
N ASN A 215 0.55 -9.40 -28.59
CA ASN A 215 0.64 -10.84 -28.78
C ASN A 215 0.42 -11.56 -27.44
N PRO A 216 -0.67 -12.33 -27.26
CA PRO A 216 -0.94 -13.03 -26.00
C PRO A 216 0.08 -14.15 -25.76
N LEU A 217 0.56 -14.28 -24.51
CA LEU A 217 1.50 -15.35 -24.11
C LEU A 217 0.87 -16.75 -24.17
N SER A 218 -0.44 -16.83 -23.92
CA SER A 218 -1.24 -18.06 -24.01
C SER A 218 -2.62 -17.71 -24.56
N GLN A 219 -3.17 -18.59 -25.39
CA GLN A 219 -4.59 -18.55 -25.73
C GLN A 219 -5.43 -19.01 -24.53
N LEU A 220 -6.71 -18.62 -24.51
CA LEU A 220 -7.70 -19.09 -23.53
C LEU A 220 -8.04 -20.56 -23.82
N LYS A 221 -7.31 -21.46 -23.17
CA LYS A 221 -7.57 -22.90 -23.24
C LYS A 221 -8.56 -23.33 -22.16
N GLU A 222 -9.49 -24.21 -22.52
CA GLU A 222 -10.51 -24.75 -21.60
C GLU A 222 -9.97 -25.84 -20.65
N LYS A 223 -8.77 -26.37 -20.91
CA LYS A 223 -8.10 -27.38 -20.09
C LYS A 223 -6.61 -27.06 -19.92
N VAL A 224 -6.01 -27.66 -18.89
CA VAL A 224 -4.56 -27.66 -18.68
C VAL A 224 -4.05 -29.04 -19.03
N ASP A 225 -3.19 -29.14 -20.03
CA ASP A 225 -2.72 -30.44 -20.51
C ASP A 225 -1.76 -31.07 -19.50
N GLU A 226 -0.97 -30.26 -18.80
CA GLU A 226 0.14 -30.69 -17.92
C GLU A 226 -0.25 -30.94 -16.45
N LEU A 227 -1.54 -31.06 -16.13
CA LEU A 227 -2.01 -31.10 -14.74
C LEU A 227 -3.14 -32.12 -14.57
N VAL A 228 -3.16 -32.84 -13.45
CA VAL A 228 -4.32 -33.62 -13.00
C VAL A 228 -4.46 -33.53 -11.48
N PHE A 229 -5.72 -33.36 -11.03
CA PHE A 229 -6.08 -33.46 -9.61
C PHE A 229 -6.70 -34.82 -9.29
N ILE A 230 -6.69 -35.18 -8.01
CA ILE A 230 -7.26 -36.44 -7.52
C ILE A 230 -8.77 -36.49 -7.76
N SER A 231 -9.51 -35.43 -7.40
CA SER A 231 -10.98 -35.45 -7.43
C SER A 231 -11.63 -34.25 -8.10
N LYS A 232 -11.03 -33.06 -8.00
CA LYS A 232 -11.60 -31.81 -8.52
C LYS A 232 -11.25 -31.57 -9.99
N ARG A 233 -12.11 -30.81 -10.67
CA ARG A 233 -11.87 -30.32 -12.04
C ARG A 233 -11.95 -28.79 -12.04
N PRO A 234 -10.92 -28.09 -12.53
CA PRO A 234 -11.02 -26.66 -12.80
C PRO A 234 -12.10 -26.38 -13.84
N TYR A 235 -12.85 -25.30 -13.65
CA TYR A 235 -13.68 -24.74 -14.71
C TYR A 235 -12.81 -24.17 -15.84
N PRO A 236 -13.34 -24.01 -17.07
CA PRO A 236 -12.57 -23.51 -18.22
C PRO A 236 -11.80 -22.21 -17.95
N GLN A 237 -12.42 -21.25 -17.26
CA GLN A 237 -11.79 -19.98 -16.91
C GLN A 237 -10.65 -20.18 -15.90
N GLN A 238 -10.80 -21.08 -14.93
CA GLN A 238 -9.72 -21.44 -14.00
C GLN A 238 -8.57 -22.14 -14.73
N ALA A 239 -8.87 -23.02 -15.68
CA ALA A 239 -7.86 -23.66 -16.53
C ALA A 239 -7.09 -22.63 -17.38
N ALA A 240 -7.78 -21.62 -17.92
CA ALA A 240 -7.14 -20.54 -18.66
C ALA A 240 -6.16 -19.74 -17.80
N ILE A 241 -6.53 -19.42 -16.54
CA ILE A 241 -5.64 -18.76 -15.57
C ILE A 241 -4.41 -19.62 -15.27
N ILE A 242 -4.59 -20.92 -15.02
CA ILE A 242 -3.48 -21.84 -14.78
C ILE A 242 -2.52 -21.82 -15.98
N ASN A 243 -3.02 -21.99 -17.21
CA ASN A 243 -2.21 -21.95 -18.43
C ASN A 243 -1.44 -20.62 -18.59
N GLY A 244 -2.12 -19.48 -18.35
CA GLY A 244 -1.50 -18.16 -18.37
C GLY A 244 -0.37 -18.03 -17.36
N ALA A 245 -0.55 -18.54 -16.14
CA ALA A 245 0.48 -18.51 -15.10
C ALA A 245 1.68 -19.42 -15.44
N LEU A 246 1.42 -20.61 -16.00
CA LEU A 246 2.47 -21.53 -16.45
C LEU A 246 3.35 -20.88 -17.53
N GLU A 247 2.75 -20.18 -18.50
CA GLU A 247 3.52 -19.46 -19.52
C GLU A 247 4.24 -18.23 -18.92
N ARG A 248 3.59 -17.48 -18.04
CA ARG A 248 4.20 -16.32 -17.39
C ARG A 248 5.45 -16.68 -16.58
N LEU A 249 5.42 -17.79 -15.85
CA LEU A 249 6.56 -18.26 -15.04
C LEU A 249 7.80 -18.65 -15.88
N ARG A 250 7.65 -18.82 -17.21
CA ARG A 250 8.79 -19.00 -18.13
C ARG A 250 9.60 -17.72 -18.32
N TYR A 251 8.94 -16.59 -18.43
CA TYR A 251 9.56 -15.31 -18.77
C TYR A 251 9.97 -14.48 -17.55
N GLY A 252 9.58 -14.90 -16.34
CA GLY A 252 10.04 -14.22 -15.13
C GLY A 252 9.77 -15.02 -13.87
N ASN A 253 10.06 -14.41 -12.73
CA ASN A 253 10.16 -15.13 -11.46
C ASN A 253 8.91 -15.04 -10.59
N TYR A 254 7.97 -14.17 -10.94
CA TYR A 254 6.74 -14.01 -10.18
C TYR A 254 5.51 -13.90 -11.08
N VAL A 255 4.36 -14.23 -10.50
CA VAL A 255 3.03 -14.03 -11.09
C VAL A 255 2.05 -13.62 -9.99
N PHE A 256 1.16 -12.68 -10.33
CA PHE A 256 0.03 -12.30 -9.49
C PHE A 256 -1.24 -13.02 -9.97
N LEU A 257 -1.93 -13.69 -9.04
CA LEU A 257 -3.28 -14.19 -9.23
C LEU A 257 -4.20 -13.28 -8.43
N VAL A 258 -4.97 -12.49 -9.17
CA VAL A 258 -5.85 -11.46 -8.65
C VAL A 258 -7.25 -11.95 -8.90
N GLU A 259 -7.74 -12.72 -7.93
CA GLU A 259 -8.99 -13.43 -8.11
C GLU A 259 -9.94 -13.10 -6.99
N SER A 260 -11.20 -12.86 -7.30
CA SER A 260 -12.16 -12.57 -6.24
C SER A 260 -12.39 -13.76 -5.32
N MET A 261 -12.99 -13.49 -4.17
CA MET A 261 -13.19 -14.53 -3.17
C MET A 261 -14.13 -15.60 -3.72
N GLY A 262 -13.77 -16.88 -3.52
CA GLY A 262 -14.57 -17.99 -4.00
C GLY A 262 -14.26 -18.42 -5.44
N ALA A 263 -13.44 -17.69 -6.21
CA ALA A 263 -13.06 -18.07 -7.57
C ALA A 263 -12.12 -19.29 -7.67
N GLY A 264 -11.69 -19.87 -6.54
CA GLY A 264 -10.88 -21.10 -6.51
C GLY A 264 -9.36 -20.90 -6.45
N LYS A 265 -8.87 -19.76 -5.93
CA LYS A 265 -7.44 -19.43 -5.74
C LYS A 265 -6.57 -20.57 -5.24
N THR A 266 -7.02 -21.28 -4.20
CA THR A 266 -6.26 -22.39 -3.62
C THR A 266 -6.07 -23.52 -4.63
N LEU A 267 -7.14 -23.93 -5.33
CA LEU A 267 -7.09 -24.95 -6.37
C LEU A 267 -6.18 -24.54 -7.52
N GLN A 268 -6.34 -23.31 -8.01
CA GLN A 268 -5.51 -22.76 -9.09
C GLN A 268 -4.05 -22.66 -8.69
N GLY A 269 -3.76 -22.19 -7.46
CA GLY A 269 -2.41 -22.12 -6.91
C GLY A 269 -1.73 -23.49 -6.85
N MET A 270 -2.41 -24.52 -6.33
CA MET A 270 -1.89 -25.89 -6.34
C MET A 270 -1.65 -26.41 -7.76
N GLY A 271 -2.58 -26.12 -8.68
CA GLY A 271 -2.48 -26.50 -10.09
C GLY A 271 -1.31 -25.84 -10.82
N ILE A 272 -1.03 -24.56 -10.55
CA ILE A 272 0.12 -23.84 -11.11
C ILE A 272 1.43 -24.42 -10.59
N ILE A 273 1.50 -24.77 -9.31
CA ILE A 273 2.70 -25.39 -8.72
C ILE A 273 3.01 -26.72 -9.40
N ASP A 274 2.06 -27.66 -9.38
CA ASP A 274 2.30 -29.00 -9.90
C ASP A 274 2.47 -28.96 -11.43
N GLY A 275 1.57 -28.27 -12.13
CA GLY A 275 1.62 -28.11 -13.58
C GLY A 275 2.91 -27.45 -14.07
N TRP A 276 3.50 -26.52 -13.30
CA TRP A 276 4.80 -25.92 -13.65
C TRP A 276 5.91 -26.96 -13.64
N PHE A 277 6.02 -27.75 -12.58
CA PHE A 277 7.10 -28.74 -12.47
C PHE A 277 6.90 -29.94 -13.41
N VAL A 278 5.65 -30.38 -13.62
CA VAL A 278 5.32 -31.41 -14.64
C VAL A 278 5.71 -30.92 -16.03
N LYS A 279 5.31 -29.70 -16.40
CA LYS A 279 5.67 -29.09 -17.69
C LYS A 279 7.18 -28.94 -17.89
N GLN A 280 7.92 -28.57 -16.84
CA GLN A 280 9.38 -28.52 -16.89
C GLN A 280 10.00 -29.90 -17.07
N TYR A 281 9.49 -30.92 -16.37
CA TYR A 281 9.98 -32.29 -16.48
C TYR A 281 9.76 -32.86 -17.89
N MET A 282 8.55 -32.70 -18.43
CA MET A 282 8.20 -33.16 -19.79
C MET A 282 9.03 -32.47 -20.87
N ARG A 283 9.39 -31.19 -20.67
CA ARG A 283 10.30 -30.49 -21.59
C ARG A 283 11.73 -31.02 -21.58
N GLN A 284 12.20 -31.47 -20.42
CA GLN A 284 13.53 -32.06 -20.27
C GLN A 284 13.57 -33.51 -20.79
N HIS A 285 12.42 -34.20 -20.83
CA HIS A 285 12.30 -35.60 -21.22
C HIS A 285 11.28 -35.76 -22.35
N ALA A 286 11.71 -35.50 -23.59
CA ALA A 286 10.87 -35.63 -24.77
C ALA A 286 10.34 -37.08 -24.93
N GLY A 287 9.02 -37.21 -25.10
CA GLY A 287 8.34 -38.51 -25.25
C GLY A 287 7.62 -39.01 -23.99
N VAL A 288 7.85 -38.40 -22.83
CA VAL A 288 7.10 -38.71 -21.59
C VAL A 288 5.75 -38.00 -21.62
N SER A 289 4.67 -38.76 -21.47
CA SER A 289 3.31 -38.22 -21.38
C SER A 289 2.95 -37.82 -19.95
N VAL A 290 1.90 -37.01 -19.81
CA VAL A 290 1.36 -36.60 -18.49
C VAL A 290 0.89 -37.83 -17.71
N LYS A 291 0.34 -38.83 -18.40
CA LYS A 291 -0.04 -40.11 -17.80
C LYS A 291 1.16 -40.79 -17.17
N ASP A 292 2.29 -40.87 -17.87
CA ASP A 292 3.50 -41.50 -17.35
C ASP A 292 4.02 -40.78 -16.09
N VAL A 293 3.96 -39.44 -16.08
CA VAL A 293 4.36 -38.62 -14.93
C VAL A 293 3.49 -38.90 -13.69
N TYR A 294 2.17 -39.03 -13.85
CA TYR A 294 1.28 -39.31 -12.72
C TYR A 294 1.17 -40.79 -12.36
N SER A 295 1.58 -41.69 -13.26
CA SER A 295 1.73 -43.11 -12.96
C SER A 295 2.97 -43.43 -12.13
N ASP A 296 3.99 -42.55 -12.12
CA ASP A 296 5.19 -42.68 -11.29
C ASP A 296 5.47 -41.41 -10.45
N GLY A 297 5.11 -41.47 -9.17
CA GLY A 297 5.31 -40.38 -8.21
C GLY A 297 6.77 -40.00 -7.93
N SER A 298 7.75 -40.74 -8.46
CA SER A 298 9.19 -40.48 -8.24
C SER A 298 9.80 -39.47 -9.22
N LEU A 299 9.14 -39.22 -10.36
CA LEU A 299 9.73 -38.46 -11.48
C LEU A 299 9.82 -36.96 -11.19
N VAL A 300 8.75 -36.38 -10.64
CA VAL A 300 8.65 -34.93 -10.39
C VAL A 300 8.89 -34.63 -8.92
N LYS A 301 9.97 -33.90 -8.63
CA LYS A 301 10.37 -33.51 -7.27
C LYS A 301 10.55 -32.00 -7.17
N TYR A 302 9.97 -31.39 -6.15
CA TYR A 302 10.06 -29.94 -5.91
C TYR A 302 9.78 -29.59 -4.46
N ARG A 303 10.22 -28.40 -4.04
CA ARG A 303 9.92 -27.82 -2.72
C ARG A 303 9.16 -26.51 -2.85
N THR A 304 7.98 -26.46 -2.25
CA THR A 304 7.16 -25.26 -2.19
C THR A 304 6.96 -24.81 -0.76
N ILE A 305 7.09 -23.51 -0.50
CA ILE A 305 6.70 -22.90 0.78
C ILE A 305 5.50 -21.99 0.58
N ILE A 306 4.50 -22.10 1.45
CA ILE A 306 3.26 -21.32 1.41
C ILE A 306 3.17 -20.49 2.67
N MET A 307 3.10 -19.17 2.52
CA MET A 307 2.81 -18.24 3.61
C MET A 307 1.37 -17.75 3.51
N CYS A 308 0.55 -18.08 4.50
CA CYS A 308 -0.88 -17.76 4.51
C CYS A 308 -1.35 -17.26 5.89
N PRO A 309 -2.55 -16.65 5.99
CA PRO A 309 -3.21 -16.37 7.26
C PRO A 309 -3.32 -17.61 8.16
N PRO A 310 -3.21 -17.47 9.51
CA PRO A 310 -3.17 -18.64 10.41
C PRO A 310 -4.35 -19.59 10.27
N HIS A 311 -5.55 -19.06 9.99
CA HIS A 311 -6.78 -19.83 9.84
C HIS A 311 -6.87 -20.60 8.51
N LEU A 312 -6.01 -20.30 7.53
CA LEU A 312 -5.96 -21.03 6.25
C LEU A 312 -4.87 -22.11 6.24
N VAL A 313 -4.03 -22.20 7.28
CA VAL A 313 -2.89 -23.13 7.32
C VAL A 313 -3.34 -24.59 7.19
N GLU A 314 -4.31 -25.00 8.01
CA GLU A 314 -4.83 -26.39 7.96
C GLU A 314 -5.63 -26.63 6.67
N LYS A 315 -6.43 -25.64 6.20
CA LYS A 315 -7.16 -25.75 4.91
C LYS A 315 -6.24 -25.96 3.72
N TRP A 316 -5.14 -25.21 3.63
CA TRP A 316 -4.12 -25.42 2.60
C TRP A 316 -3.54 -26.82 2.71
N ALA A 317 -3.26 -27.29 3.94
CA ALA A 317 -2.68 -28.60 4.15
C ALA A 317 -3.61 -29.74 3.72
N GLU A 318 -4.89 -29.66 4.10
CA GLU A 318 -5.94 -30.60 3.69
C GLU A 318 -6.15 -30.57 2.18
N SER A 319 -6.33 -29.40 1.58
CA SER A 319 -6.57 -29.24 0.14
C SER A 319 -5.43 -29.84 -0.70
N ILE A 320 -4.17 -29.67 -0.28
CA ILE A 320 -3.03 -30.24 -0.98
C ILE A 320 -3.02 -31.77 -0.88
N ARG A 321 -3.30 -32.34 0.30
CA ARG A 321 -3.37 -33.80 0.49
C ARG A 321 -4.52 -34.43 -0.30
N GLU A 322 -5.65 -33.74 -0.38
CA GLU A 322 -6.85 -34.22 -1.07
C GLU A 322 -6.75 -34.13 -2.59
N GLU A 323 -6.03 -33.15 -3.14
CA GLU A 323 -6.06 -32.88 -4.58
C GLU A 323 -4.76 -33.12 -5.33
N VAL A 324 -3.58 -32.99 -4.70
CA VAL A 324 -2.29 -33.11 -5.40
C VAL A 324 -1.73 -34.53 -5.24
N PRO A 325 -1.61 -35.32 -6.33
CA PRO A 325 -1.07 -36.67 -6.26
C PRO A 325 0.36 -36.70 -5.70
N TYR A 326 0.62 -37.62 -4.76
CA TYR A 326 1.93 -37.85 -4.11
C TYR A 326 2.48 -36.67 -3.28
N ALA A 327 1.64 -35.70 -2.91
CA ALA A 327 2.09 -34.54 -2.14
C ALA A 327 2.40 -34.86 -0.67
N LYS A 328 3.53 -34.36 -0.18
CA LYS A 328 3.93 -34.40 1.23
C LYS A 328 3.75 -33.01 1.84
N VAL A 329 3.00 -32.90 2.93
CA VAL A 329 2.69 -31.60 3.55
C VAL A 329 3.18 -31.53 4.99
N GLU A 330 4.02 -30.55 5.30
CA GLU A 330 4.47 -30.23 6.66
C GLU A 330 4.08 -28.79 7.06
N ILE A 331 3.45 -28.64 8.23
CA ILE A 331 3.13 -27.32 8.78
C ILE A 331 4.26 -26.88 9.71
N LEU A 332 4.88 -25.75 9.40
CA LEU A 332 5.99 -25.14 10.14
C LEU A 332 5.45 -24.28 11.29
N LYS A 333 5.46 -24.84 12.50
CA LYS A 333 5.04 -24.17 13.74
C LYS A 333 6.25 -23.73 14.57
N GLU A 334 7.37 -24.45 14.49
CA GLU A 334 8.52 -24.26 15.37
C GLU A 334 9.88 -24.21 14.65
N LEU A 335 10.83 -23.48 15.24
CA LEU A 335 12.20 -23.38 14.73
C LEU A 335 12.91 -24.74 14.66
N ALA A 336 12.58 -25.68 15.56
CA ALA A 336 13.16 -27.02 15.57
C ALA A 336 12.91 -27.77 14.24
N GLN A 337 11.73 -27.58 13.63
CA GLN A 337 11.41 -28.16 12.32
C GLN A 337 12.35 -27.63 11.23
N LEU A 338 12.64 -26.32 11.24
CA LEU A 338 13.58 -25.72 10.29
C LEU A 338 15.02 -26.21 10.48
N VAL A 339 15.41 -26.51 11.72
CA VAL A 339 16.71 -27.14 12.00
C VAL A 339 16.76 -28.56 11.44
N LYS A 340 15.67 -29.34 11.56
CA LYS A 340 15.54 -30.67 10.94
C LYS A 340 15.65 -30.58 9.41
N LEU A 341 14.97 -29.64 8.77
CA LEU A 341 15.04 -29.44 7.32
C LEU A 341 16.45 -29.12 6.85
N ARG A 342 17.18 -28.30 7.63
CA ARG A 342 18.59 -28.01 7.32
C ARG A 342 19.46 -29.27 7.33
N LYS A 343 19.20 -30.23 8.23
CA LYS A 343 19.96 -31.50 8.31
C LYS A 343 19.62 -32.46 7.17
N LYS A 344 18.38 -32.48 6.67
CA LYS A 344 17.92 -33.38 5.59
C LYS A 344 18.61 -33.15 4.22
N GLY A 345 19.28 -32.01 4.03
CA GLY A 345 20.03 -31.70 2.81
C GLY A 345 19.21 -30.95 1.75
N LYS A 346 19.90 -30.47 0.71
CA LYS A 346 19.34 -29.48 -0.24
C LYS A 346 18.43 -30.04 -1.34
N ASN A 347 18.51 -31.34 -1.64
CA ASN A 347 17.77 -31.93 -2.76
C ASN A 347 16.35 -32.36 -2.33
N PRO A 348 15.31 -32.08 -3.14
CA PRO A 348 13.95 -32.53 -2.88
C PRO A 348 13.84 -34.06 -3.05
N GLN A 349 13.06 -34.70 -2.17
CA GLN A 349 12.83 -36.16 -2.21
C GLN A 349 11.50 -36.54 -2.86
N GLY A 350 10.66 -35.56 -3.17
CA GLY A 350 9.33 -35.73 -3.78
C GLY A 350 8.65 -34.38 -3.97
N LYS A 351 7.32 -34.37 -4.04
CA LYS A 351 6.50 -33.15 -4.04
C LYS A 351 6.30 -32.65 -2.61
N GLU A 352 7.20 -31.78 -2.12
CA GLU A 352 7.21 -31.32 -0.73
C GLU A 352 6.58 -29.93 -0.59
N PHE A 353 5.57 -29.82 0.26
CA PHE A 353 4.87 -28.58 0.60
C PHE A 353 5.08 -28.23 2.08
N TYR A 354 5.56 -27.01 2.32
CA TYR A 354 5.78 -26.47 3.64
C TYR A 354 4.87 -25.27 3.87
N ILE A 355 4.04 -25.29 4.91
CA ILE A 355 3.08 -24.22 5.16
C ILE A 355 3.47 -23.49 6.44
N ILE A 356 3.58 -22.16 6.36
CA ILE A 356 3.92 -21.29 7.49
C ILE A 356 2.87 -20.19 7.63
N SER A 357 2.40 -19.95 8.86
CA SER A 357 1.49 -18.84 9.09
C SER A 357 2.26 -17.50 9.01
N LYS A 358 1.61 -16.46 8.49
CA LYS A 358 2.16 -15.09 8.47
C LYS A 358 2.50 -14.55 9.87
N ASP A 359 1.90 -15.10 10.92
CA ASP A 359 2.13 -14.69 12.31
C ASP A 359 3.27 -15.46 12.97
N SER A 360 3.43 -16.75 12.68
CA SER A 360 4.54 -17.55 13.19
C SER A 360 5.87 -17.16 12.53
N GLY A 361 5.83 -16.68 11.28
CA GLY A 361 7.02 -16.23 10.56
C GLY A 361 7.68 -14.96 11.12
N LYS A 362 6.91 -14.07 11.75
CA LYS A 362 7.32 -12.68 12.04
C LYS A 362 7.92 -12.46 13.44
N LEU A 363 7.62 -13.32 14.41
CA LEU A 363 7.91 -13.04 15.81
C LEU A 363 9.39 -13.28 16.15
N SER A 364 10.05 -12.22 16.62
CA SER A 364 11.38 -12.26 17.21
C SER A 364 11.29 -11.94 18.70
N TYR A 365 12.40 -12.06 19.44
CA TYR A 365 12.50 -11.62 20.82
C TYR A 365 12.18 -10.11 20.97
N SER A 366 11.65 -9.72 22.12
CA SER A 366 11.47 -8.32 22.51
C SER A 366 12.80 -7.67 22.86
N TYR A 367 12.86 -6.33 22.85
CA TYR A 367 14.02 -5.57 23.29
C TYR A 367 13.73 -4.82 24.60
N MET A 368 14.76 -4.60 25.41
CA MET A 368 14.75 -3.71 26.57
C MET A 368 15.86 -2.66 26.44
N PRO A 369 15.69 -1.45 27.03
CA PRO A 369 16.76 -0.47 27.11
C PRO A 369 17.93 -0.98 27.96
N ILE A 370 19.15 -0.68 27.51
CA ILE A 370 20.40 -0.94 28.24
C ILE A 370 20.83 0.24 29.13
N PRO A 371 20.79 1.52 28.67
CA PRO A 371 21.31 2.62 29.49
C PRO A 371 20.47 2.77 30.74
N SER A 372 21.12 2.99 31.88
CA SER A 372 20.43 3.04 33.19
C SER A 372 21.09 3.98 34.19
N GLN A 373 22.16 4.67 33.78
CA GLN A 373 22.89 5.60 34.62
C GLN A 373 22.64 7.02 34.11
N ILE A 374 22.21 7.89 35.02
CA ILE A 374 22.04 9.32 34.76
C ILE A 374 23.24 10.02 35.37
N LYS A 375 23.97 10.82 34.58
CA LYS A 375 25.15 11.56 35.07
C LYS A 375 25.17 12.98 34.50
N LYS A 376 25.75 13.92 35.26
CA LYS A 376 26.03 15.28 34.80
C LYS A 376 27.46 15.39 34.26
N ARG A 377 27.65 15.49 32.94
CA ARG A 377 28.98 15.52 32.28
C ARG A 377 28.97 16.43 31.04
N ALA A 378 30.15 16.75 30.51
CA ALA A 378 30.25 17.38 29.18
C ALA A 378 29.81 16.37 28.11
N ALA A 379 29.03 16.82 27.13
CA ALA A 379 28.56 15.96 26.05
C ALA A 379 29.62 15.87 24.94
N GLY A 380 29.88 14.65 24.46
CA GLY A 380 30.69 14.42 23.27
C GLY A 380 29.86 14.53 22.00
N ILE A 381 30.24 15.43 21.09
CA ILE A 381 29.61 15.61 19.78
C ILE A 381 30.55 15.06 18.72
N PRO A 382 30.15 14.01 17.95
CA PRO A 382 30.96 13.51 16.86
C PRO A 382 30.96 14.50 15.69
N VAL A 383 32.13 15.04 15.38
CA VAL A 383 32.38 15.91 14.24
C VAL A 383 33.32 15.22 13.25
N CYS A 384 33.21 15.57 11.98
CA CYS A 384 34.09 15.02 10.96
C CYS A 384 35.49 15.60 11.09
N ARG A 385 36.52 14.76 10.95
CA ARG A 385 37.91 15.18 11.06
C ARG A 385 38.34 16.19 9.99
N ASN A 386 37.75 16.09 8.79
CA ASN A 386 38.10 16.96 7.65
C ASN A 386 37.25 18.25 7.64
N CYS A 387 35.92 18.10 7.51
CA CYS A 387 34.98 19.22 7.35
C CYS A 387 34.63 19.92 8.67
N LYS A 388 34.96 19.33 9.85
CA LYS A 388 34.56 19.77 11.20
C LYS A 388 33.05 19.90 11.45
N ASN A 389 32.22 19.56 10.46
CA ASN A 389 30.76 19.54 10.60
C ASN A 389 30.31 18.39 11.50
N VAL A 390 29.21 18.61 12.20
CA VAL A 390 28.55 17.59 13.02
C VAL A 390 28.05 16.48 12.11
N VAL A 391 28.42 15.24 12.41
CA VAL A 391 28.02 14.10 11.59
C VAL A 391 26.63 13.64 11.98
N SER A 392 25.71 13.57 11.02
CA SER A 392 24.42 12.90 11.14
C SER A 392 24.62 11.38 11.09
N GLY A 393 24.30 10.67 12.19
CA GLY A 393 24.27 9.20 12.23
C GLY A 393 25.46 8.47 12.90
N GLY A 394 25.25 7.19 13.21
CA GLY A 394 26.18 6.30 13.92
C GLY A 394 27.38 5.82 13.08
N GLN A 395 28.15 4.86 13.61
CA GLN A 395 29.37 4.33 12.95
C GLN A 395 29.11 3.98 11.48
N GLY A 396 29.84 4.61 10.55
CA GLY A 396 29.80 4.33 9.12
C GLY A 396 29.12 5.40 8.23
N SER A 397 28.36 6.33 8.81
CA SER A 397 27.88 7.53 8.07
C SER A 397 29.04 8.41 7.57
N VAL A 398 28.86 8.96 6.37
CA VAL A 398 29.87 9.73 5.63
C VAL A 398 29.54 11.23 5.80
N CYS A 399 30.53 12.09 6.12
CA CYS A 399 30.32 13.56 6.03
C CYS A 399 30.01 13.92 4.56
N GLN A 400 29.32 15.04 4.34
CA GLN A 400 29.14 15.64 3.01
C GLN A 400 30.47 15.84 2.25
N CYS A 401 31.61 15.93 2.94
CA CYS A 401 32.94 15.97 2.33
C CYS A 401 33.51 14.60 1.92
N GLY A 402 32.75 13.51 2.02
CA GLY A 402 33.18 12.15 1.65
C GLY A 402 34.02 11.40 2.70
N THR A 403 34.41 12.05 3.79
CA THR A 403 35.27 11.45 4.84
C THR A 403 34.44 10.66 5.87
N LYS A 404 34.93 9.47 6.26
CA LYS A 404 34.33 8.61 7.32
C LYS A 404 34.97 8.80 8.70
N GLU A 405 36.13 9.45 8.77
CA GLU A 405 36.85 9.70 10.02
C GLU A 405 36.17 10.78 10.88
N ARG A 406 36.12 10.50 12.19
CA ARG A 406 35.41 11.31 13.18
C ARG A 406 36.27 11.58 14.39
N GLU A 407 36.04 12.73 15.00
CA GLU A 407 36.57 13.08 16.31
C GLU A 407 35.42 13.49 17.24
N ILE A 408 35.55 13.21 18.53
CA ILE A 408 34.55 13.58 19.53
C ILE A 408 34.94 14.91 20.15
N ARG A 409 34.18 15.96 19.85
CA ARG A 409 34.37 17.29 20.44
C ARG A 409 33.52 17.42 21.70
N LYS A 410 34.17 17.70 22.84
CA LYS A 410 33.47 17.90 24.11
C LYS A 410 32.90 19.33 24.20
N THR A 411 31.69 19.44 24.74
CA THR A 411 31.08 20.72 25.08
C THR A 411 31.77 21.37 26.28
N ARG A 412 31.70 22.71 26.37
CA ARG A 412 32.17 23.44 27.55
C ARG A 412 31.22 23.26 28.74
N GLU A 413 29.93 23.20 28.44
CA GLU A 413 28.86 23.01 29.42
C GLU A 413 28.67 21.54 29.79
N ARG A 414 28.16 21.31 31.01
CA ARG A 414 27.83 19.98 31.53
C ARG A 414 26.32 19.77 31.56
N TYR A 415 25.87 18.72 30.90
CA TYR A 415 24.47 18.34 30.78
C TYR A 415 24.14 17.13 31.64
N LEU A 416 22.89 17.04 32.09
CA LEU A 416 22.36 15.87 32.80
C LEU A 416 21.63 14.98 31.79
N GLY A 417 21.97 13.69 31.74
CA GLY A 417 21.31 12.75 30.83
C GLY A 417 21.73 11.31 31.07
N LEU A 418 21.15 10.39 30.31
CA LEU A 418 21.61 9.02 30.28
C LEU A 418 23.01 8.93 29.64
N VAL A 419 23.85 8.05 30.17
CA VAL A 419 25.17 7.78 29.60
C VAL A 419 25.21 6.43 28.89
N CYS A 420 25.98 6.37 27.80
CA CYS A 420 26.26 5.15 27.07
C CYS A 420 27.00 4.15 27.99
N PRO A 421 26.56 2.88 28.06
CA PRO A 421 27.25 1.87 28.87
C PRO A 421 28.62 1.46 28.32
N GLU A 422 28.86 1.63 27.01
CA GLU A 422 30.14 1.25 26.39
C GLU A 422 31.17 2.39 26.42
N CYS A 423 30.84 3.58 25.88
CA CYS A 423 31.79 4.68 25.82
C CYS A 423 31.71 5.69 26.99
N GLY A 424 30.65 5.64 27.81
CA GLY A 424 30.47 6.53 28.95
C GLY A 424 30.13 7.99 28.63
N GLU A 425 29.92 8.32 27.35
CA GLU A 425 29.46 9.64 26.90
C GLU A 425 27.96 9.83 27.10
N ILE A 426 27.51 11.09 27.21
CA ILE A 426 26.08 11.43 27.28
C ILE A 426 25.39 11.04 25.98
N LEU A 427 24.21 10.44 26.11
CA LEU A 427 23.40 10.03 24.98
C LEU A 427 22.70 11.24 24.34
N LEU A 428 22.89 11.34 23.03
CA LEU A 428 22.28 12.33 22.14
C LEU A 428 21.42 11.59 21.12
N CYS A 429 20.49 12.29 20.47
CA CYS A 429 19.70 11.72 19.38
C CYS A 429 20.60 11.02 18.34
N ALA A 430 20.36 9.72 18.13
CA ALA A 430 21.14 8.85 17.26
C ALA A 430 21.12 9.32 15.80
N GLU A 431 19.94 9.71 15.33
CA GLU A 431 19.69 10.28 14.01
C GLU A 431 19.14 11.71 14.11
N GLY A 432 19.25 12.48 13.02
CA GLY A 432 18.78 13.86 12.94
C GLY A 432 19.74 14.91 13.53
N ASN A 433 19.21 16.13 13.69
CA ASN A 433 19.95 17.26 14.26
C ASN A 433 20.18 17.04 15.75
N VAL A 434 21.40 17.32 16.20
CA VAL A 434 21.81 17.23 17.61
C VAL A 434 21.25 18.40 18.42
N TYR A 435 20.93 19.50 17.74
CA TYR A 435 20.36 20.70 18.33
C TYR A 435 18.84 20.75 18.10
N ASP A 436 18.11 21.30 19.06
CA ASP A 436 16.72 21.70 18.90
C ASP A 436 16.58 23.04 18.16
N GLU A 437 15.34 23.49 17.96
CA GLU A 437 15.01 24.73 17.25
C GLU A 437 15.56 25.97 17.96
N ASN A 438 15.78 25.87 19.27
CA ASN A 438 16.33 26.92 20.12
C ASN A 438 17.87 26.85 20.24
N GLY A 439 18.52 25.90 19.56
CA GLY A 439 19.96 25.71 19.57
C GLY A 439 20.52 24.94 20.77
N TYR A 440 19.67 24.34 21.62
CA TYR A 440 20.10 23.49 22.73
C TYR A 440 20.34 22.04 22.31
N LEU A 441 21.25 21.37 23.00
CA LEU A 441 21.56 19.96 22.76
C LEU A 441 20.39 19.05 23.16
N LYS A 442 19.93 18.20 22.22
CA LYS A 442 18.93 17.16 22.47
C LYS A 442 19.56 15.98 23.22
N ILE A 443 19.52 16.05 24.54
CA ILE A 443 20.03 15.02 25.44
C ILE A 443 18.92 14.01 25.71
N LEU A 444 19.26 12.71 25.61
CA LEU A 444 18.30 11.65 25.87
C LEU A 444 18.18 11.39 27.37
N MET A 445 16.94 11.47 27.85
CA MET A 445 16.51 11.19 29.21
C MET A 445 15.85 9.80 29.29
N PRO A 446 15.68 9.21 30.50
CA PRO A 446 15.03 7.91 30.65
C PRO A 446 13.65 7.81 29.98
N GLU A 447 12.91 8.89 29.96
CA GLU A 447 11.56 8.98 29.41
C GLU A 447 11.58 8.81 27.87
N ASP A 448 12.67 9.21 27.20
CA ASP A 448 12.88 8.99 25.77
C ASP A 448 13.11 7.52 25.40
N PHE A 449 13.38 6.65 26.38
CA PHE A 449 13.56 5.20 26.20
C PHE A 449 12.29 4.40 26.47
N ALA A 450 11.13 5.06 26.58
CA ALA A 450 9.83 4.40 26.72
C ALA A 450 9.56 3.40 25.58
N VAL A 451 9.94 3.75 24.33
CA VAL A 451 9.80 2.92 23.13
C VAL A 451 11.04 3.08 22.26
N GLN A 452 11.48 2.01 21.60
CA GLN A 452 12.59 2.06 20.64
C GLN A 452 12.18 2.85 19.38
N ASN A 453 12.99 3.84 19.02
CA ASN A 453 12.77 4.73 17.87
C ASN A 453 14.10 5.14 17.22
N SER A 454 14.04 5.92 16.13
CA SER A 454 15.23 6.42 15.41
C SER A 454 16.13 7.31 16.27
N MET A 455 15.63 7.91 17.35
CA MET A 455 16.45 8.75 18.22
C MET A 455 17.28 7.96 19.22
N ASN A 456 16.82 6.78 19.66
CA ASN A 456 17.36 6.09 20.83
C ASN A 456 17.91 4.68 20.57
N HIS A 457 18.04 4.26 19.30
CA HIS A 457 18.38 2.89 18.95
C HIS A 457 19.90 2.56 19.04
N PHE A 458 20.79 3.52 18.78
CA PHE A 458 22.24 3.35 18.98
C PHE A 458 22.90 4.60 19.57
N CYS A 459 24.11 4.43 20.12
CA CYS A 459 24.93 5.55 20.60
C CYS A 459 25.57 6.31 19.42
N ARG A 460 25.28 7.61 19.29
CA ARG A 460 25.86 8.44 18.23
C ARG A 460 27.40 8.52 18.27
N CYS A 461 27.99 8.42 19.46
CA CYS A 461 29.44 8.53 19.66
C CYS A 461 30.20 7.26 19.26
N CYS A 462 29.80 6.09 19.78
CA CYS A 462 30.53 4.84 19.60
C CYS A 462 29.82 3.79 18.72
N GLY A 463 28.55 4.00 18.34
CA GLY A 463 27.78 3.03 17.56
C GLY A 463 27.17 1.87 18.37
N ALA A 464 27.41 1.80 19.69
CA ALA A 464 26.84 0.77 20.55
C ALA A 464 25.31 0.71 20.46
N ASN A 465 24.74 -0.50 20.34
CA ASN A 465 23.29 -0.68 20.38
C ASN A 465 22.79 -0.34 21.80
N LEU A 466 21.75 0.48 21.90
CA LEU A 466 21.22 0.90 23.20
C LEU A 466 20.08 0.01 23.69
N TRP A 467 19.72 -1.00 22.89
CA TRP A 467 18.66 -1.95 23.14
C TRP A 467 19.20 -3.38 23.09
N ALA A 468 18.86 -4.19 24.10
CA ALA A 468 19.27 -5.58 24.19
C ALA A 468 18.06 -6.51 24.12
N PRO A 469 18.23 -7.76 23.65
CA PRO A 469 17.19 -8.79 23.73
C PRO A 469 16.68 -8.97 25.17
N ALA A 470 15.38 -8.77 25.36
CA ALA A 470 14.67 -8.98 26.62
C ALA A 470 14.23 -10.44 26.75
N VAL A 471 15.20 -11.35 26.84
CA VAL A 471 14.97 -12.80 26.84
C VAL A 471 15.42 -13.49 28.11
N ILE A 472 14.74 -14.59 28.46
CA ILE A 472 15.13 -15.44 29.58
C ILE A 472 16.56 -15.93 29.30
N GLN A 473 17.44 -15.82 30.31
CA GLN A 473 18.81 -16.31 30.19
C GLN A 473 18.82 -17.83 30.34
N ASN A 474 19.37 -18.54 29.37
CA ASN A 474 19.72 -19.95 29.55
C ASN A 474 20.97 -19.99 30.41
N ASP A 475 20.84 -20.49 31.64
CA ASP A 475 21.98 -20.77 32.50
C ASP A 475 22.50 -22.18 32.19
N ASN A 476 23.29 -22.30 31.11
CA ASN A 476 23.90 -23.58 30.72
C ASN A 476 25.18 -23.90 31.53
N ARG A 477 25.30 -23.36 32.75
CA ARG A 477 26.48 -23.54 33.60
C ARG A 477 26.24 -24.67 34.61
N ILE A 478 27.09 -25.69 34.61
CA ILE A 478 27.13 -26.74 35.64
C ILE A 478 27.87 -26.21 36.88
N PHE A 479 27.30 -25.24 37.59
CA PHE A 479 27.88 -24.73 38.84
C PHE A 479 26.85 -24.78 39.97
N PHE A 480 27.30 -25.26 41.15
CA PHE A 480 26.52 -25.41 42.39
C PHE A 480 25.96 -24.11 42.99
N GLN A 481 26.20 -22.95 42.36
CA GLN A 481 25.63 -21.67 42.76
C GLN A 481 24.95 -20.99 41.57
N LYS A 482 23.62 -20.85 41.66
CA LYS A 482 22.85 -20.01 40.72
C LYS A 482 23.43 -18.59 40.75
N PRO A 483 23.76 -17.98 39.60
CA PRO A 483 24.24 -16.60 39.55
C PRO A 483 23.20 -15.67 40.19
N LYS A 484 23.65 -14.67 40.95
CA LYS A 484 22.77 -13.64 41.50
C LYS A 484 21.94 -13.05 40.35
N LYS A 485 20.60 -13.13 40.43
CA LYS A 485 19.70 -12.52 39.44
C LYS A 485 20.14 -11.08 39.22
N LYS A 486 20.54 -10.72 38.00
CA LYS A 486 20.84 -9.32 37.65
C LYS A 486 19.61 -8.48 37.99
N ILE A 487 19.76 -7.48 38.85
CA ILE A 487 18.68 -6.56 39.20
C ILE A 487 18.27 -5.82 37.93
N GLN A 488 17.07 -6.11 37.42
CA GLN A 488 16.50 -5.36 36.31
C GLN A 488 16.18 -3.95 36.77
N LYS A 489 16.75 -2.96 36.06
CA LYS A 489 16.59 -1.54 36.37
C LYS A 489 15.42 -0.89 35.63
N TRP A 490 14.96 -1.52 34.55
CA TRP A 490 13.79 -1.10 33.79
C TRP A 490 12.59 -1.98 34.12
N LYS A 491 11.41 -1.38 34.21
CA LYS A 491 10.11 -2.05 34.31
C LYS A 491 9.33 -1.84 33.03
N LYS A 492 8.45 -2.78 32.71
CA LYS A 492 7.53 -2.67 31.58
C LYS A 492 6.12 -2.47 32.12
N ILE A 493 5.45 -1.40 31.70
CA ILE A 493 4.10 -1.05 32.15
C ILE A 493 3.17 -0.88 30.95
N SER A 494 1.87 -1.07 31.17
CA SER A 494 0.80 -0.87 30.19
C SER A 494 -0.23 0.10 30.74
N HIS A 495 -0.68 1.08 29.94
CA HIS A 495 -1.69 2.07 30.34
C HIS A 495 -2.52 2.53 29.12
N PHE A 496 -3.65 3.22 29.35
CA PHE A 496 -4.52 3.68 28.27
C PHE A 496 -3.87 4.76 27.39
N THR A 497 -4.14 4.72 26.08
CA THR A 497 -3.62 5.71 25.11
C THR A 497 -4.33 7.07 25.17
N ASN A 498 -5.59 7.11 25.61
CA ASN A 498 -6.40 8.34 25.68
C ASN A 498 -7.38 8.28 26.86
N ARG A 499 -7.98 9.44 27.19
CA ARG A 499 -8.94 9.58 28.31
C ARG A 499 -10.28 8.87 28.07
N ALA A 500 -10.57 8.49 26.83
CA ALA A 500 -11.72 7.65 26.49
C ALA A 500 -11.52 6.15 26.83
N LYS A 501 -10.35 5.76 27.38
CA LYS A 501 -10.03 4.40 27.88
C LYS A 501 -10.26 3.25 26.89
N LYS A 502 -10.16 3.49 25.57
CA LYS A 502 -10.47 2.47 24.54
C LYS A 502 -9.31 1.54 24.14
N ALA A 503 -8.06 1.96 24.31
CA ALA A 503 -6.88 1.15 23.90
C ALA A 503 -5.72 1.34 24.89
N ARG A 504 -4.88 0.31 25.06
CA ARG A 504 -3.71 0.31 25.95
C ARG A 504 -2.40 0.28 25.14
N LYS A 505 -1.36 0.98 25.61
CA LYS A 505 0.02 0.93 25.08
C LYS A 505 0.99 0.46 26.16
N SER A 506 2.01 -0.30 25.75
CA SER A 506 3.06 -0.81 26.65
C SER A 506 4.37 -0.05 26.45
N VAL A 507 5.02 0.34 27.55
CA VAL A 507 6.22 1.18 27.56
C VAL A 507 7.24 0.71 28.61
N TRP A 508 8.49 1.12 28.43
CA TRP A 508 9.58 0.90 29.39
C TRP A 508 9.78 2.11 30.30
N VAL A 509 9.82 1.89 31.62
CA VAL A 509 10.04 2.95 32.61
C VAL A 509 11.20 2.56 33.53
N LEU A 510 12.10 3.52 33.78
CA LEU A 510 13.25 3.30 34.66
C LEU A 510 12.79 3.28 36.12
N LYS A 511 13.24 2.29 36.90
CA LYS A 511 12.91 2.20 38.33
C LYS A 511 13.34 3.48 39.07
N GLY A 512 12.42 4.04 39.86
CA GLY A 512 12.62 5.29 40.59
C GLY A 512 12.22 6.56 39.83
N ARG A 513 11.72 6.44 38.58
CA ARG A 513 11.20 7.56 37.77
C ARG A 513 9.76 7.37 37.30
N GLU A 514 9.02 6.48 37.96
CA GLU A 514 7.64 6.16 37.62
C GLU A 514 6.73 7.38 37.74
N GLU A 515 6.87 8.17 38.82
CA GLU A 515 6.10 9.41 39.02
C GLU A 515 6.35 10.47 37.95
N VAL A 516 7.58 10.59 37.44
CA VAL A 516 7.91 11.55 36.38
C VAL A 516 7.17 11.18 35.11
N TYR A 517 7.25 9.90 34.70
CA TYR A 517 6.54 9.41 33.53
C TYR A 517 5.02 9.54 33.67
N LYS A 518 4.46 9.22 34.85
CA LYS A 518 3.02 9.40 35.15
C LYS A 518 2.58 10.84 35.03
N THR A 519 3.34 11.78 35.59
CA THR A 519 3.03 13.21 35.58
C THR A 519 3.07 13.79 34.17
N GLU A 520 4.12 13.47 33.40
CA GLU A 520 4.27 13.92 32.01
C GLU A 520 3.14 13.41 31.09
N ASN A 521 2.61 12.22 31.38
CA ASN A 521 1.56 11.59 30.58
C ASN A 521 0.15 11.70 31.21
N MET A 522 0.03 12.36 32.37
CA MET A 522 -1.22 12.51 33.14
C MET A 522 -1.93 11.16 33.43
N ILE A 523 -1.19 10.16 33.90
CA ILE A 523 -1.68 8.79 34.16
C ILE A 523 -1.85 8.56 35.67
N THR A 524 -2.92 7.88 36.09
CA THR A 524 -3.15 7.47 37.49
C THR A 524 -2.67 6.03 37.76
N ASP A 525 -2.41 5.70 39.03
CA ASP A 525 -1.94 4.37 39.44
C ASP A 525 -2.89 3.23 39.07
N GLU A 526 -4.20 3.50 39.11
CA GLU A 526 -5.25 2.53 38.79
C GLU A 526 -5.28 2.13 37.31
N GLU A 527 -4.70 2.93 36.42
CA GLU A 527 -4.67 2.66 34.98
C GLU A 527 -3.50 1.77 34.54
N ILE A 528 -2.52 1.57 35.43
CA ILE A 528 -1.25 0.92 35.12
C ILE A 528 -1.32 -0.58 35.42
N GLU A 529 -0.93 -1.37 34.44
CA GLU A 529 -0.71 -2.81 34.58
C GLU A 529 0.77 -3.12 34.36
N GLU A 530 1.44 -3.65 35.37
CA GLU A 530 2.83 -4.10 35.24
C GLU A 530 2.91 -5.38 34.40
N MET A 531 3.79 -5.39 33.41
CA MET A 531 4.02 -6.54 32.53
C MET A 531 5.34 -7.23 32.83
N GLU A 532 5.46 -8.50 32.43
CA GLU A 532 6.74 -9.19 32.47
C GLU A 532 7.79 -8.49 31.59
N ALA A 533 8.93 -8.13 32.20
CA ALA A 533 10.04 -7.49 31.52
C ALA A 533 10.83 -8.43 30.60
N VAL A 534 10.63 -9.75 30.70
CA VAL A 534 11.41 -10.72 29.93
C VAL A 534 10.47 -11.66 29.20
N GLY A 535 10.69 -11.83 27.91
CA GLY A 535 9.94 -12.77 27.09
C GLY A 535 10.72 -14.05 26.75
N PRO A 536 10.06 -15.00 26.07
CA PRO A 536 10.71 -16.20 25.55
C PRO A 536 11.76 -15.87 24.48
N ARG A 537 12.80 -16.71 24.37
CA ARG A 537 13.79 -16.64 23.27
C ARG A 537 13.11 -17.04 21.96
N ARG A 538 12.83 -16.08 21.09
CA ARG A 538 12.22 -16.31 19.76
C ARG A 538 13.15 -15.81 18.67
N TYR A 539 13.34 -16.60 17.61
CA TYR A 539 14.03 -16.19 16.39
C TYR A 539 13.06 -16.36 15.22
N SER A 540 12.94 -15.32 14.38
CA SER A 540 12.02 -15.35 13.24
C SER A 540 12.33 -16.54 12.31
N MET A 541 11.31 -17.36 12.05
CA MET A 541 11.43 -18.54 11.20
C MET A 541 11.79 -18.18 9.75
N THR A 542 11.19 -17.13 9.19
CA THR A 542 11.51 -16.65 7.83
C THR A 542 12.92 -16.08 7.77
N ARG A 543 13.38 -15.41 8.83
CA ARG A 543 14.78 -14.95 8.94
C ARG A 543 15.76 -16.13 8.99
N TYR A 544 15.38 -17.23 9.64
CA TYR A 544 16.19 -18.46 9.67
C TYR A 544 16.27 -19.08 8.28
N ILE A 545 15.12 -19.19 7.59
CA ILE A 545 15.03 -19.69 6.22
C ILE A 545 15.93 -18.87 5.29
N LYS A 546 15.83 -17.54 5.30
CA LYS A 546 16.70 -16.67 4.48
C LYS A 546 18.19 -16.88 4.76
N LYS A 547 18.57 -17.06 6.01
CA LYS A 547 19.97 -17.16 6.42
C LYS A 547 20.58 -18.53 6.11
N TYR A 548 19.85 -19.61 6.36
CA TYR A 548 20.40 -20.98 6.33
C TYR A 548 19.80 -21.88 5.26
N LEU A 549 18.62 -21.56 4.72
CA LEU A 549 17.90 -22.33 3.71
C LEU A 549 17.72 -21.51 2.41
N LYS A 550 18.71 -20.68 2.07
CA LYS A 550 18.67 -19.86 0.86
C LYS A 550 18.73 -20.76 -0.39
N GLY A 551 17.75 -20.62 -1.27
CA GLY A 551 17.62 -21.42 -2.49
C GLY A 551 17.13 -22.86 -2.23
N TYR A 552 16.62 -23.14 -1.01
CA TYR A 552 16.08 -24.45 -0.63
C TYR A 552 14.69 -24.70 -1.21
N PHE A 553 13.90 -23.64 -1.40
CA PHE A 553 12.56 -23.71 -1.96
C PHE A 553 12.59 -23.31 -3.44
N ASP A 554 11.95 -24.11 -4.29
CA ASP A 554 11.84 -23.84 -5.72
C ASP A 554 10.76 -22.78 -6.00
N LEU A 555 9.67 -22.79 -5.22
CA LEU A 555 8.58 -21.82 -5.33
C LEU A 555 8.10 -21.36 -3.95
N ALA A 556 7.82 -20.06 -3.80
CA ALA A 556 7.14 -19.49 -2.64
C ALA A 556 5.77 -18.94 -3.02
N VAL A 557 4.73 -19.35 -2.29
CA VAL A 557 3.37 -18.83 -2.43
C VAL A 557 3.09 -17.87 -1.30
N PHE A 558 2.56 -16.71 -1.65
CA PHE A 558 2.10 -15.70 -0.71
C PHE A 558 0.60 -15.57 -0.88
N ASP A 559 -0.15 -16.04 0.11
CA ASP A 559 -1.60 -15.91 0.14
C ASP A 559 -2.00 -14.62 0.89
N GLU A 560 -3.04 -13.97 0.40
CA GLU A 560 -3.50 -12.63 0.80
C GLU A 560 -2.39 -11.57 0.79
N VAL A 561 -1.73 -11.39 -0.36
CA VAL A 561 -0.55 -10.50 -0.51
C VAL A 561 -0.79 -9.06 -0.09
N GLN A 562 -2.02 -8.58 -0.15
CA GLN A 562 -2.40 -7.24 0.31
C GLN A 562 -2.12 -7.02 1.80
N ASP A 563 -1.98 -8.07 2.62
CA ASP A 563 -1.58 -7.94 4.02
C ASP A 563 -0.08 -7.62 4.19
N TYR A 564 0.73 -7.84 3.14
CA TYR A 564 2.19 -7.64 3.15
C TYR A 564 2.63 -6.29 2.56
N LYS A 565 1.68 -5.45 2.15
CA LYS A 565 1.92 -4.18 1.43
C LYS A 565 2.77 -3.14 2.16
N ALA A 566 2.73 -3.12 3.49
CA ALA A 566 3.43 -2.09 4.25
C ALA A 566 4.96 -2.30 4.24
N GLY A 567 5.71 -1.22 3.97
CA GLY A 567 7.18 -1.25 3.87
C GLY A 567 7.90 -1.70 5.14
N GLY A 568 7.47 -1.16 6.29
CA GLY A 568 8.08 -1.42 7.60
C GLY A 568 7.42 -2.52 8.44
N SER A 569 6.42 -3.24 7.89
CA SER A 569 5.71 -4.25 8.69
C SER A 569 6.51 -5.54 8.84
N ALA A 570 6.39 -6.19 10.00
CA ALA A 570 7.04 -7.48 10.26
C ALA A 570 6.62 -8.56 9.25
N GLN A 571 5.37 -8.51 8.78
CA GLN A 571 4.87 -9.42 7.75
C GLN A 571 5.47 -9.11 6.36
N GLY A 572 5.67 -7.83 6.01
CA GLY A 572 6.37 -7.43 4.79
C GLY A 572 7.84 -7.88 4.78
N TYR A 573 8.52 -7.83 5.93
CA TYR A 573 9.86 -8.40 6.08
C TYR A 573 9.88 -9.94 5.96
N ALA A 574 8.89 -10.63 6.52
CA ALA A 574 8.77 -12.08 6.39
C ALA A 574 8.56 -12.51 4.93
N MET A 575 7.70 -11.81 4.18
CA MET A 575 7.53 -12.01 2.74
C MET A 575 8.86 -11.81 1.99
N HIS A 576 9.55 -10.69 2.24
CA HIS A 576 10.85 -10.42 1.61
C HIS A 576 11.89 -11.52 1.90
N ASP A 577 11.92 -12.02 3.13
CA ASP A 577 12.86 -13.06 3.54
C ASP A 577 12.61 -14.39 2.79
N LEU A 578 11.34 -14.76 2.56
CA LEU A 578 10.96 -15.92 1.75
C LEU A 578 11.20 -15.71 0.25
N ILE A 579 10.97 -14.51 -0.28
CA ILE A 579 11.32 -14.16 -1.68
C ILE A 579 12.82 -14.38 -1.90
N LYS A 580 13.67 -13.93 -0.96
CA LYS A 580 15.12 -14.13 -1.07
C LYS A 580 15.58 -15.58 -0.87
N ALA A 581 14.74 -16.43 -0.30
CA ALA A 581 15.04 -17.84 -0.07
C ALA A 581 14.50 -18.77 -1.17
N SER A 582 13.61 -18.28 -2.04
CA SER A 582 12.94 -19.05 -3.09
C SER A 582 13.39 -18.64 -4.50
N LYS A 583 13.21 -19.51 -5.49
CA LYS A 583 13.56 -19.22 -6.90
C LYS A 583 12.42 -18.51 -7.63
N LYS A 584 11.20 -19.02 -7.50
CA LYS A 584 9.97 -18.46 -8.08
C LYS A 584 8.98 -18.02 -6.99
N GLN A 585 8.10 -17.10 -7.33
CA GLN A 585 7.10 -16.52 -6.43
C GLN A 585 5.71 -16.55 -7.06
N MET A 586 4.69 -16.84 -6.26
CA MET A 586 3.29 -16.73 -6.66
C MET A 586 2.55 -15.91 -5.62
N CYS A 587 1.88 -14.85 -6.07
CA CYS A 587 1.19 -13.90 -5.22
C CYS A 587 -0.32 -14.05 -5.42
N LEU A 588 -1.02 -14.58 -4.43
CA LEU A 588 -2.47 -14.77 -4.44
C LEU A 588 -3.12 -13.62 -3.66
N THR A 589 -4.14 -13.00 -4.25
CA THR A 589 -4.88 -11.94 -3.56
C THR A 589 -6.31 -11.83 -4.07
N GLY A 590 -7.22 -11.47 -3.15
CA GLY A 590 -8.55 -10.99 -3.49
C GLY A 590 -8.56 -9.66 -4.26
N THR A 591 -7.60 -8.78 -3.97
CA THR A 591 -7.57 -7.40 -4.47
C THR A 591 -6.11 -6.90 -4.55
N ILE A 592 -5.70 -6.36 -5.71
CA ILE A 592 -4.32 -5.86 -5.92
C ILE A 592 -3.96 -4.74 -4.93
N ALA A 593 -4.91 -3.85 -4.65
CA ALA A 593 -4.74 -2.70 -3.78
C ALA A 593 -6.08 -2.37 -3.12
N ALA A 594 -6.06 -1.79 -1.91
CA ALA A 594 -7.27 -1.30 -1.23
C ALA A 594 -7.71 0.08 -1.76
N GLY A 595 -7.44 0.36 -3.04
CA GLY A 595 -7.69 1.64 -3.69
C GLY A 595 -6.56 2.67 -3.58
N TYR A 596 -5.40 2.33 -3.01
CA TYR A 596 -4.25 3.24 -2.89
C TYR A 596 -3.05 2.76 -3.72
N ALA A 597 -2.43 3.66 -4.48
CA ALA A 597 -1.22 3.32 -5.24
C ALA A 597 -0.05 2.90 -4.34
N SER A 598 0.04 3.47 -3.12
CA SER A 598 1.06 3.12 -2.12
C SER A 598 1.04 1.64 -1.72
N ASP A 599 -0.12 0.98 -1.83
CA ASP A 599 -0.27 -0.43 -1.46
C ASP A 599 0.55 -1.37 -2.35
N LEU A 600 0.82 -0.97 -3.59
CA LEU A 600 1.57 -1.79 -4.55
C LEU A 600 3.08 -1.58 -4.45
N PHE A 601 3.51 -0.40 -4.01
CA PHE A 601 4.89 0.05 -4.10
C PHE A 601 5.89 -0.94 -3.50
N TYR A 602 5.75 -1.25 -2.21
CA TYR A 602 6.70 -2.13 -1.53
C TYR A 602 6.59 -3.59 -1.97
N THR A 603 5.40 -4.04 -2.39
CA THR A 603 5.19 -5.39 -2.92
C THR A 603 5.95 -5.56 -4.24
N LEU A 604 5.77 -4.62 -5.17
CA LEU A 604 6.50 -4.58 -6.44
C LEU A 604 8.01 -4.47 -6.22
N TYR A 605 8.46 -3.62 -5.29
CA TYR A 605 9.89 -3.49 -4.99
C TYR A 605 10.52 -4.77 -4.44
N ARG A 606 9.76 -5.58 -3.70
CA ARG A 606 10.25 -6.86 -3.17
C ARG A 606 10.35 -7.94 -4.25
N LEU A 607 9.39 -7.96 -5.18
CA LEU A 607 9.31 -8.95 -6.27
C LEU A 607 10.24 -8.60 -7.44
N ASP A 608 10.23 -7.34 -7.88
CA ASP A 608 11.01 -6.85 -9.02
C ASP A 608 11.69 -5.49 -8.73
N PRO A 609 12.74 -5.48 -7.89
CA PRO A 609 13.51 -4.28 -7.61
C PRO A 609 14.30 -3.76 -8.83
N ALA A 610 14.44 -4.55 -9.90
CA ALA A 610 15.14 -4.12 -11.11
C ALA A 610 14.22 -3.21 -11.95
N ARG A 611 12.98 -3.65 -12.21
CA ARG A 611 11.97 -2.84 -12.92
C ARG A 611 11.63 -1.55 -12.18
N MET A 612 11.50 -1.61 -10.85
CA MET A 612 11.25 -0.42 -10.04
C MET A 612 12.38 0.62 -10.14
N ARG A 613 13.65 0.18 -10.03
CA ARG A 613 14.81 1.08 -10.17
C ARG A 613 14.97 1.59 -11.61
N GLY A 614 14.70 0.75 -12.61
CA GLY A 614 14.73 1.15 -14.02
C GLY A 614 13.75 2.27 -14.36
N LYS A 615 12.61 2.34 -13.65
CA LYS A 615 11.65 3.45 -13.75
C LYS A 615 11.93 4.63 -12.81
N GLY A 616 13.08 4.66 -12.12
CA GLY A 616 13.50 5.78 -11.29
C GLY A 616 13.00 5.78 -9.83
N TYR A 617 12.47 4.65 -9.34
CA TYR A 617 11.98 4.53 -7.97
C TYR A 617 13.03 3.95 -7.02
N GLU A 618 13.33 4.68 -5.94
CA GLU A 618 14.21 4.25 -4.85
C GLU A 618 13.42 3.55 -3.73
N TYR A 619 14.04 2.63 -2.99
CA TYR A 619 13.35 2.02 -1.84
C TYR A 619 13.20 3.02 -0.70
N GLY A 620 11.98 3.17 -0.18
CA GLY A 620 11.67 4.00 0.98
C GLY A 620 10.64 5.08 0.68
N SER A 621 10.38 5.95 1.65
CA SER A 621 9.33 6.97 1.58
C SER A 621 9.50 7.94 0.41
N ALA A 622 10.74 8.28 0.03
CA ALA A 622 11.01 9.16 -1.09
C ALA A 622 10.58 8.56 -2.44
N GLY A 623 10.88 7.28 -2.67
CA GLY A 623 10.43 6.59 -3.89
C GLY A 623 8.95 6.25 -3.88
N GLU A 624 8.40 5.91 -2.71
CA GLU A 624 6.95 5.73 -2.52
C GLU A 624 6.20 7.01 -2.88
N LYS A 625 6.67 8.18 -2.43
CA LYS A 625 6.08 9.47 -2.76
C LYS A 625 6.06 9.72 -4.27
N LYS A 626 7.20 9.56 -4.95
CA LYS A 626 7.28 9.70 -6.42
C LYS A 626 6.38 8.70 -7.16
N PHE A 627 6.23 7.50 -6.61
CA PHE A 627 5.36 6.48 -7.19
C PHE A 627 3.88 6.88 -7.06
N VAL A 628 3.46 7.36 -5.88
CA VAL A 628 2.09 7.82 -5.64
C VAL A 628 1.78 9.08 -6.44
N GLU A 629 2.73 10.02 -6.59
CA GLU A 629 2.54 11.22 -7.42
C GLU A 629 2.23 10.88 -8.90
N LYS A 630 2.78 9.75 -9.41
CA LYS A 630 2.54 9.31 -10.79
C LYS A 630 1.31 8.42 -10.93
N TYR A 631 1.14 7.46 -10.02
CA TYR A 631 0.14 6.40 -10.16
C TYR A 631 -1.05 6.53 -9.21
N GLY A 632 -1.09 7.51 -8.32
CA GLY A 632 -2.17 7.70 -7.37
C GLY A 632 -2.58 9.16 -7.22
N SER A 633 -3.47 9.41 -6.27
CA SER A 633 -3.96 10.74 -5.93
C SER A 633 -3.24 11.24 -4.67
N VAL A 634 -2.75 12.48 -4.70
CA VAL A 634 -2.08 13.12 -3.56
C VAL A 634 -2.87 14.33 -3.10
N GLU A 635 -3.18 14.39 -1.81
CA GLU A 635 -3.66 15.58 -1.15
C GLU A 635 -2.47 16.32 -0.52
N THR A 636 -2.31 17.58 -0.88
CA THR A 636 -1.33 18.47 -0.25
C THR A 636 -2.09 19.42 0.66
N VAL A 637 -2.00 19.19 1.97
CA VAL A 637 -2.61 20.08 2.97
C VAL A 637 -1.64 21.23 3.23
N TYR A 638 -2.14 22.46 3.06
CA TYR A 638 -1.42 23.67 3.41
C TYR A 638 -1.96 24.17 4.76
N GLU A 639 -1.15 24.13 5.81
CA GLU A 639 -1.46 24.88 7.03
C GLU A 639 -1.06 26.33 6.84
N ILE A 640 -2.04 27.22 6.86
CA ILE A 640 -1.82 28.67 6.96
C ILE A 640 -1.89 28.99 8.45
N GLN A 641 -0.74 29.10 9.11
CA GLN A 641 -0.71 29.67 10.45
C GLN A 641 -0.90 31.19 10.34
N GLU A 642 -2.05 31.71 10.76
CA GLU A 642 -2.28 33.16 10.85
C GLU A 642 -1.57 33.80 12.06
N GLN A 643 -1.09 33.00 13.01
CA GLN A 643 -0.36 33.49 14.19
C GLN A 643 0.86 32.61 14.50
N GLY A 644 1.95 32.84 13.77
CA GLY A 644 3.26 32.25 14.00
C GLY A 644 4.35 33.09 13.33
N GLN A 645 5.44 33.38 14.05
CA GLN A 645 6.54 34.21 13.56
C GLN A 645 7.10 33.71 12.22
N TYR A 646 7.29 34.62 11.28
CA TYR A 646 8.00 34.37 10.03
C TYR A 646 9.44 33.91 10.30
N HIS A 647 9.88 32.79 9.72
CA HIS A 647 11.31 32.49 9.63
C HIS A 647 12.00 33.55 8.75
N ALA A 648 13.15 34.04 9.22
CA ALA A 648 13.85 35.19 8.65
C ALA A 648 14.29 35.04 7.17
N MET A 649 14.18 33.86 6.55
CA MET A 649 14.66 33.62 5.16
C MET A 649 13.80 32.68 4.29
N THR A 650 12.49 32.54 4.53
CA THR A 650 11.61 31.86 3.55
C THR A 650 10.16 32.36 3.61
N ARG A 651 9.63 32.87 2.49
CA ARG A 651 8.19 33.14 2.28
C ARG A 651 7.39 31.85 2.00
N GLY A 652 7.67 30.77 2.73
CA GLY A 652 7.21 29.42 2.40
C GLY A 652 6.22 28.84 3.40
N LYS A 653 5.04 28.47 2.91
CA LYS A 653 4.02 27.64 3.57
C LYS A 653 4.63 26.39 4.21
N VAL A 654 4.14 26.01 5.39
CA VAL A 654 4.40 24.68 5.95
C VAL A 654 3.60 23.67 5.12
N ILE A 655 4.31 22.85 4.33
CA ILE A 655 3.73 21.73 3.61
C ILE A 655 3.73 20.54 4.57
N THR A 656 2.57 20.23 5.13
CA THR A 656 2.32 18.98 5.87
C THR A 656 2.50 17.80 4.89
N PRO A 657 2.96 16.61 5.32
CA PRO A 657 3.18 15.48 4.41
C PRO A 657 1.97 15.22 3.50
N THR A 658 2.26 15.11 2.19
CA THR A 658 1.32 14.68 1.14
C THR A 658 0.64 13.38 1.55
N ARG A 659 -0.67 13.40 1.71
CA ARG A 659 -1.46 12.21 2.04
C ARG A 659 -1.86 11.52 0.73
N CYS A 660 -1.63 10.21 0.63
CA CYS A 660 -2.18 9.43 -0.48
C CYS A 660 -3.71 9.34 -0.29
N LEU A 661 -4.44 9.81 -1.28
CA LEU A 661 -5.87 9.60 -1.39
C LEU A 661 -6.15 8.27 -2.13
N PRO A 662 -7.34 7.68 -1.92
CA PRO A 662 -7.85 6.66 -2.81
C PRO A 662 -7.83 7.13 -4.27
N GLY A 663 -7.42 6.26 -5.18
CA GLY A 663 -7.27 6.56 -6.60
C GLY A 663 -6.02 5.89 -7.15
N ILE A 664 -6.17 5.13 -8.24
CA ILE A 664 -5.06 4.46 -8.92
C ILE A 664 -5.17 4.77 -10.42
N SER A 665 -4.09 5.30 -10.98
CA SER A 665 -3.98 5.57 -12.41
C SER A 665 -3.93 4.24 -13.20
N PRO A 666 -4.71 4.10 -14.29
CA PRO A 666 -4.65 2.95 -15.17
C PRO A 666 -3.24 2.68 -15.75
N LEU A 667 -2.37 3.69 -15.79
CA LEU A 667 -0.98 3.55 -16.25
C LEU A 667 -0.18 2.50 -15.45
N ILE A 668 -0.58 2.20 -14.20
CA ILE A 668 0.06 1.16 -13.42
C ILE A 668 -0.12 -0.23 -14.04
N PHE A 669 -1.22 -0.44 -14.78
CA PHE A 669 -1.49 -1.71 -15.46
C PHE A 669 -0.48 -1.92 -16.57
N THR A 670 -0.33 -0.97 -17.47
CA THR A 670 0.63 -1.05 -18.57
C THR A 670 2.07 -1.14 -18.06
N ASP A 671 2.38 -0.41 -16.99
CA ASP A 671 3.75 -0.32 -16.49
C ASP A 671 4.20 -1.51 -15.63
N PHE A 672 3.29 -2.24 -14.97
CA PHE A 672 3.65 -3.30 -14.01
C PHE A 672 2.76 -4.55 -14.03
N LEU A 673 1.46 -4.46 -14.35
CA LEU A 673 0.52 -5.55 -14.11
C LEU A 673 0.13 -6.34 -15.37
N LEU A 674 0.11 -5.71 -16.55
CA LEU A 674 -0.38 -6.31 -17.80
C LEU A 674 0.36 -7.61 -18.14
N ASP A 675 1.68 -7.63 -17.93
CA ASP A 675 2.52 -8.79 -18.19
C ASP A 675 2.67 -9.70 -16.97
N THR A 676 2.18 -9.35 -15.77
CA THR A 676 2.51 -10.10 -14.53
C THR A 676 1.31 -10.55 -13.71
N ALA A 677 0.12 -10.02 -13.97
CA ALA A 677 -1.10 -10.30 -13.22
C ALA A 677 -2.17 -10.97 -14.08
N LEU A 678 -2.85 -11.94 -13.48
CA LEU A 678 -3.98 -12.67 -14.05
C LEU A 678 -5.21 -12.37 -13.20
N PHE A 679 -6.32 -12.03 -13.87
CA PHE A 679 -7.55 -11.57 -13.22
C PHE A 679 -8.65 -12.60 -13.44
N LEU A 680 -9.37 -12.94 -12.37
CA LEU A 680 -10.56 -13.79 -12.44
C LEU A 680 -11.60 -13.35 -11.41
N ASP A 681 -12.79 -13.01 -11.87
CA ASP A 681 -13.91 -12.74 -10.97
C ASP A 681 -14.88 -13.92 -10.88
N ILE A 682 -15.59 -14.05 -9.75
CA ILE A 682 -16.64 -15.05 -9.58
C ILE A 682 -17.79 -14.83 -10.56
N SER A 683 -18.01 -13.60 -11.05
CA SER A 683 -18.95 -13.31 -12.13
C SER A 683 -18.54 -13.94 -13.46
N ASP A 684 -17.25 -14.13 -13.74
CA ASP A 684 -16.77 -14.87 -14.91
C ASP A 684 -17.11 -16.36 -14.83
N LEU A 685 -17.36 -16.86 -13.61
CA LEU A 685 -17.83 -18.21 -13.29
C LEU A 685 -19.35 -18.27 -13.03
N SER A 686 -20.06 -17.13 -13.09
CA SER A 686 -21.49 -17.03 -12.75
C SER A 686 -22.36 -18.01 -13.53
N ARG A 687 -21.95 -18.34 -14.76
CA ARG A 687 -22.62 -19.32 -15.63
C ARG A 687 -22.69 -20.72 -15.02
N PHE A 688 -21.75 -21.08 -14.14
CA PHE A 688 -21.69 -22.36 -13.44
C PHE A 688 -22.26 -22.30 -12.01
N LEU A 689 -22.70 -21.12 -11.57
CA LEU A 689 -23.14 -20.85 -10.21
C LEU A 689 -24.66 -20.60 -10.15
N PRO A 690 -25.30 -20.87 -9.00
CA PRO A 690 -26.72 -20.58 -8.82
C PRO A 690 -27.02 -19.08 -8.87
N ASN A 691 -28.31 -18.72 -8.88
CA ASN A 691 -28.74 -17.33 -8.85
C ASN A 691 -28.37 -16.63 -7.55
N LEU A 692 -27.95 -15.36 -7.66
CA LEU A 692 -27.65 -14.49 -6.54
C LEU A 692 -28.54 -13.26 -6.61
N TYR A 693 -29.28 -13.02 -5.53
CA TYR A 693 -30.13 -11.85 -5.37
C TYR A 693 -29.74 -11.07 -4.12
N GLU A 694 -29.58 -9.76 -4.30
CA GLU A 694 -29.35 -8.81 -3.22
C GLU A 694 -30.54 -7.84 -3.15
N SER A 695 -31.02 -7.54 -1.95
CA SER A 695 -32.09 -6.56 -1.74
C SER A 695 -31.81 -5.67 -0.53
N VAL A 696 -32.27 -4.42 -0.62
CA VAL A 696 -32.29 -3.47 0.50
C VAL A 696 -33.72 -3.30 0.98
N GLU A 697 -33.95 -3.61 2.25
CA GLU A 697 -35.20 -3.40 2.95
C GLU A 697 -35.08 -2.11 3.77
N ILE A 698 -35.72 -1.04 3.28
CA ILE A 698 -35.82 0.23 4.00
C ILE A 698 -36.98 0.11 5.00
N VAL A 699 -36.68 0.23 6.28
CA VAL A 699 -37.64 0.04 7.37
C VAL A 699 -37.91 1.38 8.07
N PRO A 700 -39.18 1.78 8.26
CA PRO A 700 -39.52 2.96 9.03
C PRO A 700 -39.08 2.82 10.49
N ILE A 701 -38.82 3.95 11.15
CA ILE A 701 -38.44 4.02 12.56
C ILE A 701 -39.54 4.67 13.40
N GLU A 702 -39.66 4.24 14.65
CA GLU A 702 -40.52 4.82 15.67
C GLU A 702 -40.22 6.31 15.85
N ASP A 703 -41.25 7.14 16.03
CA ASP A 703 -41.11 8.59 16.08
C ASP A 703 -40.24 9.03 17.27
N GLU A 704 -40.36 8.37 18.42
CA GLU A 704 -39.56 8.65 19.62
C GLU A 704 -38.07 8.37 19.40
N ILE A 705 -37.74 7.28 18.71
CA ILE A 705 -36.36 6.93 18.35
C ILE A 705 -35.81 7.98 17.36
N ARG A 706 -36.62 8.44 16.42
CA ARG A 706 -36.25 9.43 15.40
C ARG A 706 -35.89 10.77 16.05
N GLU A 707 -36.75 11.28 16.91
CA GLU A 707 -36.54 12.56 17.60
C GLU A 707 -35.24 12.54 18.42
N GLU A 708 -35.03 11.47 19.19
CA GLU A 708 -33.86 11.31 20.04
C GLU A 708 -32.56 11.13 19.22
N TYR A 709 -32.63 10.38 18.12
CA TYR A 709 -31.53 10.23 17.17
C TYR A 709 -31.05 11.57 16.61
N HIS A 710 -31.97 12.44 16.18
CA HIS A 710 -31.63 13.77 15.67
C HIS A 710 -31.08 14.66 16.78
N ARG A 711 -31.72 14.68 17.96
CA ARG A 711 -31.29 15.48 19.11
C ARG A 711 -29.83 15.22 19.48
N VAL A 712 -29.44 13.96 19.65
CA VAL A 712 -28.07 13.60 20.05
C VAL A 712 -27.07 13.92 18.93
N ARG A 713 -27.41 13.65 17.68
CA ARG A 713 -26.53 13.94 16.53
C ARG A 713 -26.26 15.43 16.39
N ASP A 714 -27.27 16.27 16.53
CA ASP A 714 -27.11 17.71 16.39
C ASP A 714 -26.27 18.29 17.54
N ARG A 715 -26.41 17.78 18.77
CA ARG A 715 -25.52 18.15 19.89
C ARG A 715 -24.07 17.79 19.62
N ILE A 716 -23.77 16.58 19.17
CA ILE A 716 -22.40 16.17 18.85
C ILE A 716 -21.85 17.02 17.70
N LYS A 717 -22.65 17.31 16.67
CA LYS A 717 -22.24 18.19 15.56
C LYS A 717 -21.91 19.61 16.02
N MET A 718 -22.71 20.18 16.93
CA MET A 718 -22.44 21.50 17.50
C MET A 718 -21.12 21.50 18.25
N TYR A 719 -20.91 20.53 19.14
CA TYR A 719 -19.64 20.39 19.85
C TYR A 719 -18.44 20.23 18.91
N MET A 720 -18.59 19.45 17.83
CA MET A 720 -17.54 19.27 16.80
C MET A 720 -17.19 20.56 16.05
N LYS A 721 -18.12 21.53 15.96
CA LYS A 721 -17.89 22.83 15.33
C LYS A 721 -17.30 23.85 16.30
N GLU A 722 -17.69 23.79 17.57
CA GLU A 722 -17.31 24.77 18.59
C GLU A 722 -15.92 24.51 19.18
N GLU A 723 -15.50 23.25 19.29
CA GLU A 723 -14.23 22.86 19.92
C GLU A 723 -13.12 22.56 18.91
N GLU A 724 -11.93 23.14 19.14
CA GLU A 724 -10.74 22.99 18.28
C GLU A 724 -10.29 21.52 18.14
N LYS A 725 -10.55 20.69 19.16
CA LYS A 725 -10.31 19.23 19.16
C LYS A 725 -11.57 18.39 19.00
N GLY A 726 -12.70 19.00 18.63
CA GLY A 726 -13.99 18.35 18.45
C GLY A 726 -13.99 17.27 17.36
N SER A 727 -13.12 17.39 16.35
CA SER A 727 -12.96 16.39 15.27
C SER A 727 -12.62 14.97 15.76
N LEU A 728 -12.06 14.82 16.97
CA LEU A 728 -11.79 13.53 17.60
C LEU A 728 -13.06 12.72 17.93
N LEU A 729 -14.22 13.38 18.04
CA LEU A 729 -15.52 12.74 18.29
C LEU A 729 -16.15 12.10 17.05
N MET A 730 -15.60 12.32 15.85
CA MET A 730 -16.16 11.78 14.60
C MET A 730 -16.38 10.26 14.66
N GLY A 731 -15.46 9.54 15.30
CA GLY A 731 -15.60 8.09 15.49
C GLY A 731 -16.81 7.71 16.34
N SER A 732 -17.01 8.39 17.48
CA SER A 732 -18.17 8.19 18.35
C SER A 732 -19.48 8.64 17.68
N PHE A 733 -19.46 9.75 16.93
CA PHE A 733 -20.59 10.25 16.16
C PHE A 733 -21.09 9.22 15.13
N LEU A 734 -20.18 8.65 14.33
CA LEU A 734 -20.52 7.62 13.34
C LEU A 734 -21.01 6.34 14.03
N GLN A 735 -20.37 5.94 15.13
CA GLN A 735 -20.77 4.76 15.90
C GLN A 735 -22.19 4.88 16.46
N PHE A 736 -22.53 6.04 17.03
CA PHE A 736 -23.89 6.35 17.48
C PHE A 736 -24.87 6.36 16.30
N SER A 737 -24.52 7.10 15.23
CA SER A 737 -25.40 7.32 14.07
C SER A 737 -25.77 6.03 13.33
N LEU A 738 -24.93 4.99 13.37
CA LEU A 738 -25.19 3.71 12.71
C LEU A 738 -25.95 2.71 13.60
N SER A 739 -25.94 2.87 14.93
CA SER A 739 -26.37 1.82 15.84
C SER A 739 -27.53 2.19 16.75
N TYR A 740 -27.74 3.47 17.01
CA TYR A 740 -28.74 3.92 17.99
C TYR A 740 -30.16 3.46 17.62
N THR A 741 -30.53 3.53 16.34
CA THR A 741 -31.87 3.13 15.88
C THR A 741 -32.15 1.64 16.02
N ASP A 742 -31.11 0.80 16.05
CA ASP A 742 -31.25 -0.64 16.26
C ASP A 742 -31.30 -1.00 17.74
N MET A 743 -30.71 -0.17 18.61
CA MET A 743 -30.61 -0.35 20.04
C MET A 743 -30.70 1.00 20.76
N PRO A 744 -31.92 1.54 20.96
CA PRO A 744 -32.15 2.86 21.56
C PRO A 744 -32.13 2.84 23.11
N TYR A 745 -31.71 1.74 23.70
CA TYR A 745 -31.64 1.50 25.14
C TYR A 745 -30.22 1.13 25.57
N LYS A 746 -29.93 1.21 26.88
CA LYS A 746 -28.62 0.87 27.47
C LYS A 746 -27.44 1.60 26.81
N ARG A 747 -27.58 2.91 26.57
CA ARG A 747 -26.52 3.74 25.97
C ARG A 747 -25.84 4.60 27.01
N GLU A 748 -24.52 4.44 27.11
CA GLU A 748 -23.67 5.28 27.96
C GLU A 748 -23.55 6.71 27.42
N ALA A 749 -23.08 7.60 28.30
CA ALA A 749 -22.78 8.99 27.98
C ALA A 749 -21.67 9.09 26.92
N ILE A 750 -21.86 9.99 25.94
CA ILE A 750 -20.84 10.24 24.92
C ILE A 750 -19.84 11.24 25.49
N LEU A 751 -18.63 10.77 25.79
CA LEU A 751 -17.56 11.56 26.39
C LEU A 751 -16.58 12.14 25.34
N SER A 752 -16.08 13.35 25.59
CA SER A 752 -15.04 14.00 24.78
C SER A 752 -13.68 13.33 24.96
N PRO A 753 -13.00 12.87 23.89
CA PRO A 753 -11.69 12.23 23.98
C PRO A 753 -10.56 13.15 24.47
N ALA A 754 -10.76 14.46 24.38
CA ALA A 754 -9.73 15.45 24.72
C ALA A 754 -9.67 15.73 26.23
N ASN A 755 -10.83 15.96 26.87
CA ASN A 755 -10.91 16.37 28.27
C ASN A 755 -11.66 15.36 29.16
N GLY A 756 -12.53 14.52 28.59
CA GLY A 756 -13.36 13.54 29.31
C GLY A 756 -14.77 14.06 29.68
N GLU A 757 -15.16 15.25 29.22
CA GLU A 757 -16.47 15.84 29.51
C GLU A 757 -17.61 15.11 28.80
N GLU A 758 -18.78 15.11 29.41
CA GLU A 758 -20.00 14.58 28.82
C GLU A 758 -20.56 15.55 27.77
N VAL A 759 -20.62 15.09 26.51
CA VAL A 759 -21.15 15.85 25.37
C VAL A 759 -22.66 15.68 25.24
N SER A 760 -23.13 14.43 25.37
CA SER A 760 -24.56 14.12 25.36
C SER A 760 -24.83 12.74 25.95
N GLN A 761 -25.85 12.65 26.82
CA GLN A 761 -26.47 11.40 27.23
C GLN A 761 -27.68 11.09 26.33
N PRO A 762 -27.67 9.94 25.61
CA PRO A 762 -28.85 9.44 24.92
C PRO A 762 -29.93 8.98 25.91
N ALA A 763 -31.20 9.21 25.57
CA ALA A 763 -32.34 8.70 26.35
C ALA A 763 -32.42 7.17 26.26
N ASP A 764 -32.81 6.54 27.36
CA ASP A 764 -33.05 5.10 27.42
C ASP A 764 -34.51 4.80 27.07
N LEU A 765 -34.75 4.28 25.86
CA LEU A 765 -36.09 3.95 25.36
C LEU A 765 -36.46 2.47 25.60
N SER A 766 -36.00 1.88 26.71
CA SER A 766 -36.28 0.48 27.07
C SER A 766 -37.78 0.13 27.13
N TYR A 767 -38.65 1.09 27.44
CA TYR A 767 -40.12 0.88 27.47
C TYR A 767 -40.71 0.45 26.12
N LEU A 768 -40.05 0.76 24.99
CA LEU A 768 -40.48 0.34 23.66
C LEU A 768 -40.35 -1.18 23.45
N ILE A 769 -39.52 -1.83 24.27
CA ILE A 769 -39.24 -3.27 24.19
C ILE A 769 -39.74 -4.05 25.42
N GLU A 770 -40.38 -3.36 26.37
CA GLU A 770 -41.02 -3.99 27.53
C GLU A 770 -42.17 -4.92 27.07
N ASP A 771 -42.49 -5.91 27.89
CA ASP A 771 -43.52 -6.92 27.64
C ASP A 771 -43.37 -7.73 26.33
N GLY A 772 -42.15 -7.82 25.80
CA GLY A 772 -41.87 -8.58 24.57
C GLY A 772 -42.24 -7.85 23.28
N ARG A 773 -42.47 -6.54 23.34
CA ARG A 773 -42.68 -5.71 22.14
C ARG A 773 -41.44 -5.71 21.24
N LEU A 774 -41.71 -5.66 19.94
CA LEU A 774 -40.70 -5.70 18.87
C LEU A 774 -40.63 -4.34 18.18
N LEU A 775 -39.41 -3.84 17.99
CA LEU A 775 -39.16 -2.68 17.14
C LEU A 775 -39.49 -3.00 15.68
N LEU A 776 -39.83 -1.99 14.87
CA LEU A 776 -40.21 -2.17 13.46
C LEU A 776 -39.15 -2.92 12.64
N LYS A 777 -37.87 -2.64 12.91
CA LYS A 777 -36.73 -3.35 12.28
C LYS A 777 -36.60 -4.80 12.75
N GLU A 778 -36.93 -5.09 14.00
CA GLU A 778 -36.97 -6.47 14.53
C GLU A 778 -38.11 -7.27 13.88
N GLN A 779 -39.29 -6.65 13.68
CA GLN A 779 -40.42 -7.25 12.98
C GLN A 779 -40.06 -7.58 11.52
N ALA A 780 -39.35 -6.68 10.83
CA ALA A 780 -38.87 -6.92 9.47
C ALA A 780 -37.91 -8.12 9.41
N LEU A 781 -36.97 -8.23 10.36
CA LEU A 781 -36.07 -9.38 10.47
C LEU A 781 -36.84 -10.69 10.66
N VAL A 782 -37.78 -10.72 11.60
CA VAL A 782 -38.61 -11.92 11.87
C VAL A 782 -39.37 -12.34 10.62
N LYS A 783 -39.95 -11.40 9.88
CA LYS A 783 -40.67 -11.67 8.63
C LYS A 783 -39.78 -12.35 7.58
N ILE A 784 -38.55 -11.86 7.40
CA ILE A 784 -37.58 -12.43 6.44
C ILE A 784 -37.15 -13.82 6.88
N VAL A 785 -36.74 -13.98 8.15
CA VAL A 785 -36.24 -15.26 8.67
C VAL A 785 -37.33 -16.33 8.65
N ARG A 786 -38.57 -15.99 9.04
CA ARG A 786 -39.70 -16.93 9.00
C ARG A 786 -39.96 -17.43 7.56
N LYS A 787 -40.00 -16.53 6.58
CA LYS A 787 -40.18 -16.88 5.17
C LYS A 787 -39.08 -17.81 4.65
N GLU A 788 -37.82 -17.52 4.98
CA GLU A 788 -36.68 -18.34 4.53
C GLU A 788 -36.68 -19.73 5.20
N LEU A 789 -37.06 -19.82 6.47
CA LEU A 789 -37.20 -21.08 7.18
C LEU A 789 -38.37 -21.94 6.64
N GLU A 790 -39.49 -21.32 6.23
CA GLU A 790 -40.59 -21.99 5.53
C GLU A 790 -40.12 -22.63 4.20
N GLU A 791 -39.22 -21.94 3.48
CA GLU A 791 -38.56 -22.46 2.27
C GLU A 791 -37.44 -23.50 2.57
N LYS A 792 -37.24 -23.88 3.84
CA LYS A 792 -36.16 -24.78 4.31
C LYS A 792 -34.76 -24.25 3.98
N ARG A 793 -34.56 -22.95 4.19
CA ARG A 793 -33.30 -22.25 3.98
C ARG A 793 -32.78 -21.75 5.33
N ASN A 794 -31.55 -22.14 5.67
CA ASN A 794 -30.90 -21.68 6.88
C ASN A 794 -30.32 -20.27 6.67
N CYS A 795 -30.30 -19.46 7.74
CA CYS A 795 -29.96 -18.04 7.66
C CYS A 795 -28.68 -17.69 8.43
N PHE A 796 -27.99 -16.67 7.96
CA PHE A 796 -26.82 -16.08 8.62
C PHE A 796 -27.04 -14.58 8.80
N ILE A 797 -27.01 -14.10 10.05
CA ILE A 797 -27.37 -12.72 10.40
C ILE A 797 -26.12 -11.98 10.90
N TYR A 798 -25.86 -10.81 10.33
CA TYR A 798 -24.75 -9.94 10.72
C TYR A 798 -25.18 -8.76 11.59
N CYS A 799 -24.47 -8.56 12.69
CA CYS A 799 -24.60 -7.44 13.63
C CYS A 799 -23.22 -6.84 13.93
N GLU A 800 -23.04 -5.53 13.87
CA GLU A 800 -21.74 -4.90 14.18
C GLU A 800 -21.53 -4.71 15.69
N PHE A 801 -22.60 -4.48 16.44
CA PHE A 801 -22.53 -4.09 17.85
C PHE A 801 -22.68 -5.31 18.76
N THR A 802 -21.59 -6.09 18.83
CA THR A 802 -21.50 -7.32 19.63
C THR A 802 -20.64 -7.10 20.88
N GLY A 803 -21.08 -6.20 21.77
CA GLY A 803 -20.44 -5.91 23.05
C GLY A 803 -20.53 -7.08 24.05
N ASP A 804 -20.45 -6.78 25.35
CA ASP A 804 -20.66 -7.81 26.39
C ASP A 804 -22.10 -8.36 26.34
N LYS A 805 -22.32 -9.58 26.85
CA LYS A 805 -23.56 -10.36 26.63
C LYS A 805 -24.86 -9.62 26.97
N GLU A 806 -24.82 -8.69 27.92
CA GLU A 806 -25.98 -7.91 28.36
C GLU A 806 -26.23 -6.64 27.52
N GLU A 807 -25.22 -6.19 26.77
CA GLU A 807 -25.20 -4.98 25.93
C GLU A 807 -25.20 -5.29 24.43
N ALA A 808 -25.08 -6.57 24.04
CA ALA A 808 -25.06 -6.98 22.65
C ALA A 808 -26.47 -7.23 22.11
N ILE A 809 -26.80 -6.56 20.99
CA ILE A 809 -28.07 -6.77 20.27
C ILE A 809 -28.25 -8.23 19.80
N SER A 810 -27.15 -8.94 19.53
CA SER A 810 -27.18 -10.32 19.03
C SER A 810 -27.94 -11.28 19.94
N TYR A 811 -27.85 -11.13 21.26
CA TYR A 811 -28.56 -11.99 22.21
C TYR A 811 -30.04 -11.64 22.32
N ARG A 812 -30.41 -10.38 22.13
CA ARG A 812 -31.82 -9.99 22.02
C ARG A 812 -32.44 -10.58 20.75
N LEU A 813 -31.77 -10.45 19.61
CA LEU A 813 -32.23 -11.03 18.35
C LEU A 813 -32.33 -12.56 18.44
N MET A 814 -31.41 -13.22 19.17
CA MET A 814 -31.51 -14.66 19.44
C MET A 814 -32.83 -15.01 20.12
N LYS A 815 -33.15 -14.33 21.24
CA LYS A 815 -34.41 -14.55 21.98
C LYS A 815 -35.66 -14.25 21.15
N ILE A 816 -35.63 -13.16 20.37
CA ILE A 816 -36.74 -12.78 19.48
C ILE A 816 -36.97 -13.87 18.44
N LEU A 817 -35.91 -14.37 17.79
CA LEU A 817 -36.03 -15.39 16.76
C LEU A 817 -36.45 -16.74 17.32
N GLU A 818 -36.00 -17.11 18.52
CA GLU A 818 -36.45 -18.32 19.23
C GLU A 818 -37.97 -18.27 19.49
N GLN A 819 -38.46 -17.16 20.04
CA GLN A 819 -39.86 -16.97 20.39
C GLN A 819 -40.76 -16.82 19.15
N GLU A 820 -40.43 -15.89 18.26
CA GLU A 820 -41.30 -15.51 17.14
C GLU A 820 -41.22 -16.48 15.96
N CYS A 821 -40.11 -17.21 15.77
CA CYS A 821 -39.99 -18.18 14.68
C CYS A 821 -40.25 -19.63 15.15
N ASN A 822 -40.73 -19.83 16.38
CA ASN A 822 -40.96 -21.15 16.98
C ASN A 822 -39.74 -22.07 16.90
N LEU A 823 -38.55 -21.51 17.14
CA LEU A 823 -37.27 -22.24 17.09
C LEU A 823 -36.89 -22.72 18.49
N ARG A 824 -36.23 -23.88 18.56
CA ARG A 824 -35.67 -24.38 19.83
C ARG A 824 -34.41 -23.59 20.20
N GLU A 825 -34.05 -23.60 21.48
CA GLU A 825 -32.87 -22.89 22.03
C GLU A 825 -31.53 -23.29 21.37
N ASN A 826 -31.45 -24.48 20.76
CA ASN A 826 -30.26 -24.93 20.02
C ASN A 826 -30.29 -24.61 18.51
N GLU A 827 -31.40 -24.09 17.99
CA GLU A 827 -31.57 -23.79 16.56
C GLU A 827 -31.11 -22.38 16.17
N VAL A 828 -30.95 -21.47 17.14
CA VAL A 828 -30.35 -20.14 16.95
C VAL A 828 -29.03 -20.10 17.73
N THR A 829 -27.95 -19.58 17.14
CA THR A 829 -26.64 -19.56 17.80
C THR A 829 -25.87 -18.28 17.51
N VAL A 830 -25.36 -17.66 18.57
CA VAL A 830 -24.51 -16.46 18.49
C VAL A 830 -23.03 -16.87 18.45
N LEU A 831 -22.31 -16.40 17.45
CA LEU A 831 -20.85 -16.52 17.34
C LEU A 831 -20.20 -15.20 17.79
N GLU A 832 -19.54 -15.23 18.95
CA GLU A 832 -18.86 -14.07 19.53
C GLU A 832 -17.48 -13.83 18.89
N SER A 833 -16.98 -12.60 19.00
CA SER A 833 -15.63 -12.26 18.53
C SER A 833 -14.53 -12.86 19.41
N SER A 834 -14.75 -12.96 20.72
CA SER A 834 -13.79 -13.46 21.71
C SER A 834 -13.73 -15.00 21.75
N ASN A 835 -14.86 -15.67 21.52
CA ASN A 835 -14.99 -17.11 21.70
C ASN A 835 -15.91 -17.75 20.65
N PRO A 836 -15.50 -18.85 19.98
CA PRO A 836 -14.19 -19.50 20.05
C PRO A 836 -13.07 -18.70 19.36
N PRO A 837 -11.79 -19.01 19.66
CA PRO A 837 -10.65 -18.41 18.96
C PRO A 837 -10.78 -18.58 17.44
N ALA A 838 -10.31 -17.60 16.66
CA ALA A 838 -10.49 -17.57 15.21
C ALA A 838 -10.15 -18.88 14.48
N LEU A 839 -9.08 -19.57 14.90
CA LEU A 839 -8.64 -20.85 14.35
C LEU A 839 -9.65 -22.00 14.53
N LYS A 840 -10.48 -21.94 15.58
CA LYS A 840 -11.45 -22.99 15.95
C LYS A 840 -12.89 -22.65 15.56
N ARG A 841 -13.13 -21.45 15.00
CA ARG A 841 -14.48 -20.98 14.68
C ARG A 841 -15.21 -21.85 13.68
N GLU A 842 -14.50 -22.34 12.68
CA GLU A 842 -15.09 -23.15 11.62
C GLU A 842 -15.53 -24.52 12.11
N GLU A 843 -14.63 -25.23 12.79
CA GLU A 843 -14.94 -26.51 13.43
C GLU A 843 -16.09 -26.37 14.43
N TRP A 844 -16.08 -25.30 15.23
CA TRP A 844 -17.17 -25.00 16.16
C TRP A 844 -18.50 -24.72 15.44
N MET A 845 -18.48 -23.98 14.33
CA MET A 845 -19.67 -23.73 13.51
C MET A 845 -20.20 -25.04 12.91
N HIS A 846 -19.34 -25.92 12.42
CA HIS A 846 -19.73 -27.24 11.90
C HIS A 846 -20.35 -28.11 13.00
N GLN A 847 -19.76 -28.10 14.20
CA GLN A 847 -20.30 -28.79 15.36
C GLN A 847 -21.69 -28.26 15.74
N LYS A 848 -21.88 -26.93 15.77
CA LYS A 848 -23.18 -26.30 16.07
C LYS A 848 -24.23 -26.60 15.01
N ALA A 849 -23.87 -26.50 13.73
CA ALA A 849 -24.74 -26.92 12.64
C ALA A 849 -25.18 -28.39 12.79
N SER A 850 -24.28 -29.29 13.20
CA SER A 850 -24.61 -30.70 13.46
C SER A 850 -25.57 -30.92 14.63
N GLN A 851 -25.61 -29.99 15.59
CA GLN A 851 -26.56 -29.97 16.72
C GLN A 851 -27.94 -29.41 16.35
N GLY A 852 -28.13 -28.96 15.09
CA GLY A 852 -29.41 -28.51 14.57
C GLY A 852 -29.54 -27.00 14.38
N THR A 853 -28.46 -26.21 14.50
CA THR A 853 -28.51 -24.76 14.30
C THR A 853 -28.99 -24.39 12.89
N LYS A 854 -30.10 -23.65 12.79
CA LYS A 854 -30.67 -23.12 11.55
C LYS A 854 -30.32 -21.66 11.31
N VAL A 855 -30.07 -20.88 12.37
CA VAL A 855 -29.76 -19.45 12.28
C VAL A 855 -28.51 -19.12 13.08
N PHE A 856 -27.51 -18.54 12.42
CA PHE A 856 -26.33 -17.98 13.07
C PHE A 856 -26.42 -16.46 13.15
N ILE A 857 -25.98 -15.88 14.28
CA ILE A 857 -25.85 -14.43 14.48
C ILE A 857 -24.41 -14.10 14.82
N THR A 858 -23.77 -13.16 14.12
CA THR A 858 -22.38 -12.79 14.41
C THR A 858 -21.99 -11.41 13.90
N ASN A 859 -20.80 -10.94 14.24
CA ASN A 859 -20.19 -9.80 13.58
C ASN A 859 -19.54 -10.22 12.24
N ALA A 860 -19.74 -9.45 11.17
CA ALA A 860 -19.13 -9.70 9.86
C ALA A 860 -17.59 -9.87 9.93
N LYS A 861 -16.92 -9.24 10.90
CA LYS A 861 -15.50 -9.44 11.20
C LYS A 861 -15.16 -10.88 11.57
N CYS A 862 -16.05 -11.61 12.24
CA CYS A 862 -15.83 -12.99 12.65
C CYS A 862 -15.73 -13.97 11.47
N VAL A 863 -16.38 -13.63 10.34
CA VAL A 863 -16.42 -14.46 9.13
C VAL A 863 -15.42 -14.00 8.06
N SER A 864 -14.73 -12.88 8.27
CA SER A 864 -13.71 -12.36 7.34
C SER A 864 -12.60 -13.38 7.07
N THR A 865 -12.34 -14.27 8.03
CA THR A 865 -11.30 -15.32 8.00
C THR A 865 -11.72 -16.62 7.33
N GLY A 866 -12.52 -16.60 6.27
CA GLY A 866 -12.61 -17.78 5.39
C GLY A 866 -13.65 -18.85 5.76
N LEU A 867 -14.64 -18.58 6.62
CA LEU A 867 -15.68 -19.58 6.96
C LEU A 867 -16.49 -19.99 5.73
N ASP A 868 -16.80 -21.28 5.63
CA ASP A 868 -17.57 -21.88 4.54
C ASP A 868 -19.03 -22.11 4.97
N PHE A 869 -19.98 -21.53 4.24
CA PHE A 869 -21.41 -21.62 4.58
C PHE A 869 -22.11 -22.81 3.93
N ALA A 870 -21.44 -23.47 2.99
CA ALA A 870 -21.83 -24.74 2.41
C ALA A 870 -20.67 -25.71 2.66
N PHE A 871 -20.92 -26.78 3.42
CA PHE A 871 -19.89 -27.73 3.83
C PHE A 871 -20.48 -29.11 4.10
N ARG A 872 -19.62 -30.12 4.09
CA ARG A 872 -19.98 -31.49 4.47
C ARG A 872 -19.31 -31.82 5.80
N TYR A 873 -20.08 -32.27 6.78
CA TYR A 873 -19.59 -32.62 8.11
C TYR A 873 -20.24 -33.93 8.59
N GLN A 874 -19.43 -34.87 9.06
CA GLN A 874 -19.88 -36.22 9.48
C GLN A 874 -20.80 -36.90 8.44
N GLY A 875 -20.46 -36.78 7.15
CA GLY A 875 -21.19 -37.39 6.05
C GLY A 875 -22.46 -36.67 5.59
N LYS A 876 -22.92 -35.62 6.30
CA LYS A 876 -24.11 -34.81 5.96
C LYS A 876 -23.72 -33.44 5.38
N ASP A 877 -24.53 -32.94 4.46
CA ASP A 877 -24.36 -31.62 3.85
C ASP A 877 -25.13 -30.55 4.65
N TYR A 878 -24.44 -29.46 4.98
CA TYR A 878 -24.99 -28.28 5.65
C TYR A 878 -24.84 -27.06 4.75
N ASN A 879 -25.85 -26.20 4.71
CA ASN A 879 -25.88 -25.06 3.81
C ASN A 879 -26.68 -23.89 4.40
N TYR A 880 -26.08 -22.69 4.37
CA TYR A 880 -26.67 -21.41 4.80
C TYR A 880 -26.71 -20.44 3.61
N PRO A 881 -27.69 -20.58 2.70
CA PRO A 881 -27.74 -19.84 1.44
C PRO A 881 -28.34 -18.43 1.56
N THR A 882 -28.69 -17.99 2.77
CA THR A 882 -29.36 -16.70 3.01
C THR A 882 -28.58 -15.90 4.04
N ILE A 883 -28.21 -14.67 3.67
CA ILE A 883 -27.52 -13.70 4.53
C ILE A 883 -28.44 -12.51 4.81
N VAL A 884 -28.45 -12.04 6.06
CA VAL A 884 -29.16 -10.84 6.48
C VAL A 884 -28.21 -9.90 7.22
N PHE A 885 -27.94 -8.73 6.65
CA PHE A 885 -27.28 -7.63 7.36
C PHE A 885 -28.32 -6.86 8.16
N TYR A 886 -28.44 -7.20 9.44
CA TYR A 886 -29.31 -6.46 10.36
C TYR A 886 -28.68 -5.10 10.73
N GLN A 887 -27.36 -5.07 10.92
CA GLN A 887 -26.59 -3.84 11.06
C GLN A 887 -25.45 -3.78 10.05
N VAL A 888 -25.20 -2.58 9.52
CA VAL A 888 -24.16 -2.32 8.52
C VAL A 888 -23.07 -1.46 9.16
N GLY A 889 -21.81 -1.87 9.02
CA GLY A 889 -20.64 -1.12 9.49
C GLY A 889 -20.11 -0.10 8.49
N TYR A 890 -18.99 0.55 8.83
CA TYR A 890 -18.26 1.43 7.89
C TYR A 890 -17.07 0.73 7.21
N ASP A 891 -16.74 -0.51 7.60
CA ASP A 891 -15.65 -1.28 7.02
C ASP A 891 -16.15 -2.05 5.78
N MET A 892 -16.17 -1.33 4.67
CA MET A 892 -16.79 -1.75 3.41
C MET A 892 -16.18 -3.03 2.84
N ILE A 893 -14.85 -3.19 2.99
CA ILE A 893 -14.17 -4.40 2.54
C ILE A 893 -14.73 -5.60 3.28
N LYS A 894 -14.89 -5.50 4.61
CA LYS A 894 -15.43 -6.61 5.41
C LYS A 894 -16.88 -6.94 5.09
N ILE A 895 -17.71 -5.91 4.86
CA ILE A 895 -19.12 -6.10 4.47
C ILE A 895 -19.18 -6.84 3.13
N TRP A 896 -18.40 -6.39 2.15
CA TRP A 896 -18.32 -7.03 0.84
C TRP A 896 -17.80 -8.48 0.91
N GLN A 897 -16.78 -8.75 1.72
CA GLN A 897 -16.30 -10.12 1.94
C GLN A 897 -17.34 -11.00 2.62
N ALA A 898 -18.13 -10.44 3.54
CA ALA A 898 -19.17 -11.15 4.27
C ALA A 898 -20.41 -11.43 3.40
N SER A 899 -20.83 -10.50 2.54
CA SER A 899 -22.01 -10.65 1.68
C SER A 899 -21.85 -11.79 0.67
N ARG A 900 -20.61 -12.12 0.27
CA ARG A 900 -20.30 -13.21 -0.65
C ARG A 900 -19.96 -14.55 0.04
N ARG A 901 -20.19 -14.70 1.36
CA ARG A 901 -19.85 -15.94 2.09
C ARG A 901 -20.72 -17.15 1.73
N HIS A 902 -21.98 -16.91 1.40
CA HIS A 902 -22.92 -17.94 0.94
C HIS A 902 -22.77 -18.27 -0.56
N TYR A 903 -22.15 -17.38 -1.34
CA TYR A 903 -21.95 -17.52 -2.79
C TYR A 903 -20.54 -18.04 -3.12
N ARG A 904 -20.41 -19.36 -3.27
CA ARG A 904 -19.16 -20.09 -3.48
C ARG A 904 -19.34 -21.20 -4.51
N LEU A 905 -18.24 -21.72 -5.06
CA LEU A 905 -18.26 -22.77 -6.11
C LEU A 905 -18.96 -24.08 -5.71
N ASN A 906 -19.06 -24.37 -4.41
CA ASN A 906 -19.75 -25.55 -3.89
C ASN A 906 -21.25 -25.30 -3.61
N GLN A 907 -21.75 -24.09 -3.86
CA GLN A 907 -23.14 -23.72 -3.62
C GLN A 907 -24.06 -24.30 -4.69
N LYS A 908 -25.14 -24.95 -4.25
CA LYS A 908 -26.14 -25.61 -5.12
C LYS A 908 -27.50 -24.95 -5.09
N LYS A 909 -27.77 -24.09 -4.09
CA LYS A 909 -29.04 -23.37 -3.93
C LYS A 909 -28.88 -21.92 -4.37
N GLU A 910 -29.99 -21.31 -4.80
CA GLU A 910 -30.09 -19.86 -4.96
C GLU A 910 -29.65 -19.14 -3.68
N CYS A 911 -28.94 -18.04 -3.85
CA CYS A 911 -28.31 -17.24 -2.81
C CYS A 911 -29.06 -15.91 -2.64
N ARG A 912 -29.41 -15.55 -1.39
CA ARG A 912 -30.15 -14.31 -1.09
C ARG A 912 -29.44 -13.48 -0.01
N THR A 913 -29.21 -12.20 -0.28
CA THR A 913 -28.64 -11.24 0.68
C THR A 913 -29.64 -10.12 0.93
N PHE A 914 -30.00 -9.89 2.19
CA PHE A 914 -30.88 -8.80 2.61
C PHE A 914 -30.10 -7.77 3.43
N TYR A 915 -30.21 -6.49 3.09
CA TYR A 915 -29.67 -5.38 3.88
C TYR A 915 -30.82 -4.60 4.52
N LEU A 916 -30.93 -4.62 5.85
CA LEU A 916 -31.96 -3.87 6.57
C LEU A 916 -31.41 -2.51 6.98
N VAL A 917 -32.05 -1.43 6.51
CA VAL A 917 -31.65 -0.05 6.80
C VAL A 917 -32.83 0.74 7.35
N SER A 918 -32.58 1.54 8.38
CA SER A 918 -33.56 2.45 8.96
C SER A 918 -33.74 3.69 8.07
N GLU A 919 -34.98 4.05 7.76
CA GLU A 919 -35.35 5.24 7.01
C GLU A 919 -34.81 6.52 7.65
N CYS A 920 -34.46 7.53 6.84
CA CYS A 920 -33.95 8.82 7.32
C CYS A 920 -32.68 8.75 8.21
N THR A 921 -31.91 7.66 8.12
CA THR A 921 -30.63 7.49 8.85
C THR A 921 -29.43 7.41 7.92
N ILE A 922 -28.23 7.54 8.49
CA ILE A 922 -26.97 7.33 7.76
C ILE A 922 -26.77 5.87 7.29
N GLN A 923 -27.60 4.92 7.74
CA GLN A 923 -27.50 3.52 7.32
C GLN A 923 -27.71 3.37 5.79
N ILE A 924 -28.56 4.22 5.19
CA ILE A 924 -28.80 4.25 3.73
C ILE A 924 -27.52 4.67 3.00
N ASP A 925 -26.90 5.77 3.44
CA ASP A 925 -25.63 6.25 2.87
C ASP A 925 -24.54 5.19 3.01
N ALA A 926 -24.51 4.45 4.13
CA ALA A 926 -23.55 3.38 4.35
C ALA A 926 -23.71 2.25 3.32
N VAL A 927 -24.93 1.77 3.05
CA VAL A 927 -25.14 0.72 2.04
C VAL A 927 -24.86 1.23 0.63
N GLN A 928 -25.28 2.45 0.30
CA GLN A 928 -25.00 3.06 -1.00
C GLN A 928 -23.50 3.16 -1.28
N LEU A 929 -22.71 3.52 -0.26
CA LEU A 929 -21.26 3.56 -0.39
C LEU A 929 -20.64 2.16 -0.55
N VAL A 930 -21.24 1.10 0.00
CA VAL A 930 -20.77 -0.29 -0.19
C VAL A 930 -20.94 -0.65 -1.66
N ALA A 931 -22.14 -0.44 -2.20
CA ALA A 931 -22.46 -0.70 -3.60
C ALA A 931 -21.56 0.13 -4.55
N THR A 932 -21.36 1.42 -4.26
CA THR A 932 -20.50 2.30 -5.07
C THR A 932 -19.04 1.83 -5.08
N LYS A 933 -18.52 1.41 -3.92
CA LYS A 933 -17.16 0.85 -3.84
C LYS A 933 -17.02 -0.50 -4.50
N GLU A 934 -18.07 -1.33 -4.49
CA GLU A 934 -18.08 -2.61 -5.20
C GLU A 934 -17.94 -2.38 -6.71
N VAL A 935 -18.69 -1.43 -7.28
CA VAL A 935 -18.57 -1.03 -8.69
C VAL A 935 -17.16 -0.52 -9.00
N ALA A 936 -16.61 0.37 -8.16
CA ALA A 936 -15.26 0.90 -8.35
C ALA A 936 -14.18 -0.19 -8.23
N THR A 937 -14.27 -1.09 -7.25
CA THR A 937 -13.23 -2.12 -7.04
C THR A 937 -13.24 -3.15 -8.17
N SER A 938 -14.44 -3.52 -8.66
CA SER A 938 -14.60 -4.40 -9.82
C SER A 938 -13.95 -3.80 -11.08
N SER A 939 -13.96 -2.47 -11.21
CA SER A 939 -13.26 -1.78 -12.30
C SER A 939 -11.73 -1.88 -12.23
N ILE A 940 -11.13 -1.95 -11.03
CA ILE A 940 -9.67 -2.22 -10.89
C ILE A 940 -9.36 -3.66 -11.30
N GLN A 941 -10.30 -4.58 -11.13
CA GLN A 941 -10.11 -5.99 -11.42
C GLN A 941 -10.33 -6.35 -12.90
N GLY A 942 -10.34 -5.34 -13.79
CA GLY A 942 -10.38 -5.52 -15.24
C GLY A 942 -11.73 -5.29 -15.90
N GLN A 943 -12.78 -4.96 -15.15
CA GLN A 943 -14.12 -4.67 -15.69
C GLN A 943 -14.41 -3.17 -15.67
N PHE A 944 -13.83 -2.44 -16.64
CA PHE A 944 -13.97 -0.99 -16.76
C PHE A 944 -15.42 -0.58 -17.09
N SER A 945 -16.05 0.22 -16.23
CA SER A 945 -17.28 0.97 -16.54
C SER A 945 -17.05 2.47 -16.40
N ALA A 946 -17.84 3.29 -17.12
CA ALA A 946 -17.75 4.75 -17.02
C ALA A 946 -17.97 5.25 -15.58
N GLU A 947 -18.96 4.68 -14.90
CA GLU A 947 -19.29 4.99 -13.51
C GLU A 947 -18.18 4.53 -12.54
N GLY A 948 -17.60 3.35 -12.76
CA GLY A 948 -16.49 2.82 -11.96
C GLY A 948 -15.21 3.65 -12.08
N LEU A 949 -14.87 4.11 -13.29
CA LEU A 949 -13.74 5.01 -13.55
C LEU A 949 -13.95 6.39 -12.92
N SER A 950 -15.16 6.96 -13.04
CA SER A 950 -15.47 8.27 -12.43
C SER A 950 -15.42 8.21 -10.90
N THR A 951 -15.84 7.10 -10.30
CA THR A 951 -15.78 6.86 -8.86
C THR A 951 -14.33 6.74 -8.38
N MET A 952 -13.45 6.11 -9.17
CA MET A 952 -12.02 6.07 -8.85
C MET A 952 -11.37 7.45 -8.86
N ALA A 953 -11.78 8.31 -9.80
CA ALA A 953 -11.22 9.65 -9.93
C ALA A 953 -11.58 10.58 -8.75
N LYS A 954 -12.75 10.37 -8.13
CA LYS A 954 -13.21 11.22 -7.01
C LYS A 954 -12.45 10.98 -5.70
N GLY A 955 -11.89 9.79 -5.48
CA GLY A 955 -10.84 9.56 -4.48
C GLY A 955 -11.12 9.94 -3.01
N VAL A 956 -12.38 10.02 -2.56
CA VAL A 956 -12.71 10.43 -1.18
C VAL A 956 -12.81 9.24 -0.22
N ASP A 957 -12.29 9.38 1.01
CA ASP A 957 -12.39 8.36 2.08
C ASP A 957 -13.86 8.11 2.44
N ALA A 958 -14.28 6.84 2.60
CA ALA A 958 -15.65 6.47 2.93
C ALA A 958 -16.16 7.10 4.23
N ARG A 959 -15.28 7.30 5.23
CA ARG A 959 -15.65 7.99 6.47
C ARG A 959 -15.93 9.47 6.24
N VAL A 960 -15.20 10.08 5.31
CA VAL A 960 -15.38 11.48 4.92
C VAL A 960 -16.65 11.63 4.08
N ILE A 961 -16.92 10.71 3.15
CA ILE A 961 -18.17 10.72 2.38
C ILE A 961 -19.38 10.53 3.30
N LEU A 962 -19.32 9.58 4.24
CA LEU A 962 -20.36 9.41 5.26
C LEU A 962 -20.53 10.68 6.12
N ALA A 963 -19.45 11.37 6.46
CA ALA A 963 -19.52 12.61 7.21
C ALA A 963 -20.12 13.77 6.38
N GLN A 964 -19.88 13.79 5.06
CA GLN A 964 -20.44 14.78 4.13
C GLN A 964 -21.91 14.50 3.80
N SER A 965 -22.29 13.23 3.64
CA SER A 965 -23.66 12.79 3.28
C SER A 965 -24.69 13.18 4.33
N VAL A 966 -24.23 13.35 5.57
CA VAL A 966 -24.98 13.86 6.73
C VAL A 966 -25.54 15.27 6.52
N ALA A 967 -25.07 16.01 5.50
CA ALA A 967 -25.52 17.35 5.16
C ALA A 967 -26.64 17.42 4.09
N GLU A 968 -26.99 16.32 3.42
CA GLU A 968 -27.92 16.30 2.27
C GLU A 968 -29.23 15.53 2.55
N LYS A 969 -30.36 15.95 1.94
CA LYS A 969 -31.72 15.41 2.14
C LYS A 969 -31.93 14.00 1.53
N SER A 970 -32.88 13.23 2.08
CA SER A 970 -32.95 11.75 2.04
C SER A 970 -33.75 11.09 0.89
N GLU A 971 -34.84 11.66 0.38
CA GLU A 971 -35.79 10.92 -0.48
C GLU A 971 -35.23 10.51 -1.87
N GLN A 972 -34.42 11.36 -2.52
CA GLN A 972 -33.80 11.02 -3.82
C GLN A 972 -32.80 9.86 -3.71
N LYS A 973 -32.21 9.64 -2.53
CA LYS A 973 -31.21 8.60 -2.30
C LYS A 973 -31.81 7.19 -2.24
N GLU A 974 -33.04 7.07 -1.73
CA GLU A 974 -33.72 5.77 -1.59
C GLU A 974 -34.06 5.14 -2.95
N HIS A 975 -34.58 5.96 -3.87
CA HIS A 975 -34.91 5.50 -5.23
C HIS A 975 -33.64 5.11 -6.00
N GLY A 976 -32.57 5.92 -5.88
CA GLY A 976 -31.28 5.63 -6.50
C GLY A 976 -30.66 4.31 -6.00
N LEU A 977 -30.72 4.05 -4.69
CA LEU A 977 -30.18 2.81 -4.10
C LEU A 977 -30.89 1.56 -4.63
N LYS A 978 -32.22 1.57 -4.72
CA LYS A 978 -32.99 0.43 -5.24
C LYS A 978 -32.69 0.15 -6.72
N GLN A 979 -32.55 1.19 -7.54
CA GLN A 979 -32.17 1.04 -8.95
C GLN A 979 -30.75 0.47 -9.10
N MET A 980 -29.79 0.94 -8.29
CA MET A 980 -28.42 0.45 -8.29
C MET A 980 -28.35 -1.05 -8.00
N ILE A 981 -29.13 -1.53 -7.02
CA ILE A 981 -29.18 -2.94 -6.65
C ILE A 981 -29.86 -3.80 -7.73
N ALA A 982 -30.88 -3.29 -8.39
CA ALA A 982 -31.49 -3.98 -9.53
C ALA A 982 -30.46 -4.22 -10.65
N ALA A 983 -29.64 -3.22 -10.98
CA ALA A 983 -28.56 -3.35 -11.96
C ALA A 983 -27.49 -4.37 -11.51
N ILE A 984 -27.12 -4.39 -10.22
CA ILE A 984 -26.21 -5.40 -9.65
C ILE A 984 -26.78 -6.82 -9.80
N ASN A 985 -28.08 -7.01 -9.57
CA ASN A 985 -28.74 -8.31 -9.69
C ASN A 985 -28.82 -8.80 -11.14
N GLU A 986 -29.14 -7.93 -12.09
CA GLU A 986 -29.10 -8.28 -13.51
C GLU A 986 -27.69 -8.72 -13.91
N ARG A 987 -26.67 -7.95 -13.55
CA ARG A 987 -25.27 -8.27 -13.80
C ARG A 987 -24.84 -9.61 -13.18
N ASN A 988 -25.21 -9.88 -11.93
CA ASN A 988 -24.87 -11.12 -11.22
C ASN A 988 -25.46 -12.38 -11.89
N ASN A 989 -26.51 -12.25 -12.71
CA ASN A 989 -27.25 -13.37 -13.29
C ASN A 989 -27.21 -13.42 -14.83
N GLN A 990 -26.42 -12.57 -15.50
CA GLN A 990 -26.26 -12.57 -16.95
C GLN A 990 -25.61 -13.87 -17.48
N GLY A 991 -26.10 -14.37 -18.61
CA GLY A 991 -25.45 -15.44 -19.38
C GLY A 991 -25.56 -16.86 -18.81
N LYS A 992 -26.51 -17.13 -17.92
CA LYS A 992 -26.78 -18.47 -17.37
C LYS A 992 -27.52 -19.35 -18.37
N GLY A 993 -26.89 -20.44 -18.80
CA GLY A 993 -27.46 -21.43 -19.73
C GLY A 993 -26.57 -22.69 -19.82
N ASP A 994 -27.13 -23.79 -20.35
CA ASP A 994 -26.40 -25.05 -20.54
C ASP A 994 -25.38 -24.94 -21.67
N MET A 995 -24.12 -25.25 -21.39
CA MET A 995 -23.06 -25.37 -22.40
C MET A 995 -22.20 -26.61 -22.17
N ASN A 996 -21.80 -27.22 -23.28
CA ASN A 996 -20.98 -28.42 -23.32
C ASN A 996 -19.51 -27.99 -23.47
N TYR A 997 -18.66 -28.27 -22.49
CA TYR A 997 -17.22 -28.01 -22.54
C TYR A 997 -16.43 -29.30 -22.27
N GLU A 998 -15.20 -29.38 -22.76
CA GLU A 998 -14.34 -30.55 -22.56
C GLU A 998 -13.87 -30.60 -21.10
N LYS A 999 -14.31 -31.61 -20.34
CA LYS A 999 -13.96 -31.76 -18.92
C LYS A 999 -12.52 -32.28 -18.80
N MET A 1000 -11.72 -31.61 -17.97
CA MET A 1000 -10.40 -32.09 -17.56
C MET A 1000 -10.50 -33.44 -16.85
N LEU A 1001 -9.63 -34.39 -17.16
CA LEU A 1001 -9.60 -35.71 -16.51
C LEU A 1001 -9.14 -35.62 -15.04
N ILE A 1002 -9.71 -36.46 -14.17
CA ILE A 1002 -9.20 -36.68 -12.81
C ILE A 1002 -8.16 -37.80 -12.78
N PHE A 1003 -7.44 -37.96 -11.67
CA PHE A 1003 -6.33 -38.91 -11.54
C PHE A 1003 -6.71 -40.34 -11.95
N SER A 1004 -7.87 -40.82 -11.49
CA SER A 1004 -8.34 -42.17 -11.80
C SER A 1004 -8.69 -42.35 -13.28
N GLU A 1005 -9.24 -41.31 -13.92
CA GLU A 1005 -9.57 -41.34 -15.35
C GLU A 1005 -8.33 -41.29 -16.24
N LEU A 1006 -7.29 -40.56 -15.83
CA LEU A 1006 -6.04 -40.47 -16.59
C LEU A 1006 -5.19 -41.74 -16.44
N THR A 1007 -4.99 -42.19 -15.21
CA THR A 1007 -4.02 -43.26 -14.89
C THR A 1007 -4.65 -44.66 -14.90
N GLY A 1008 -5.94 -44.77 -14.60
CA GLY A 1008 -6.65 -46.04 -14.40
C GLY A 1008 -6.56 -46.59 -12.97
N PHE A 1009 -5.89 -45.90 -12.04
CA PHE A 1009 -5.83 -46.30 -10.62
C PHE A 1009 -7.04 -45.76 -9.84
N GLU A 1010 -7.64 -46.56 -8.95
CA GLU A 1010 -8.76 -46.11 -8.11
C GLU A 1010 -8.33 -45.06 -7.08
N THR A 1011 -7.15 -45.24 -6.49
CA THR A 1011 -6.53 -44.33 -5.52
C THR A 1011 -5.07 -44.09 -5.88
N VAL A 1012 -4.49 -43.00 -5.36
CA VAL A 1012 -3.07 -42.70 -5.56
C VAL A 1012 -2.22 -43.76 -4.84
N PRO A 1013 -1.32 -44.48 -5.52
CA PRO A 1013 -0.48 -45.49 -4.88
C PRO A 1013 0.47 -44.92 -3.81
N ASP A 1014 0.73 -45.69 -2.77
CA ASP A 1014 1.80 -45.39 -1.80
C ASP A 1014 3.17 -45.68 -2.43
N TYR A 1015 4.08 -44.71 -2.38
CA TYR A 1015 5.41 -44.82 -2.97
C TYR A 1015 6.50 -44.88 -1.89
N ASP A 1016 7.12 -46.03 -1.64
CA ASP A 1016 8.08 -46.37 -0.56
C ASP A 1016 9.31 -45.45 -0.33
N GLY A 1017 9.51 -44.40 -1.15
CA GLY A 1017 10.24 -43.19 -0.71
C GLY A 1017 9.48 -42.34 0.32
N THR A 1018 8.35 -42.85 0.83
CA THR A 1018 7.38 -42.32 1.80
C THR A 1018 7.73 -42.65 3.24
N SER A 1019 9.01 -42.57 3.64
CA SER A 1019 9.27 -42.48 5.09
C SER A 1019 8.50 -41.28 5.63
N GLU A 1020 7.57 -41.53 6.55
CA GLU A 1020 6.94 -40.49 7.38
C GLU A 1020 8.02 -39.50 7.84
N PHE A 1021 7.66 -38.24 8.05
CA PHE A 1021 8.59 -37.29 8.67
C PHE A 1021 8.99 -37.83 10.05
N SER A 1022 10.09 -38.59 10.12
CA SER A 1022 10.42 -39.41 11.29
C SER A 1022 10.48 -38.52 12.53
N HIS A 1023 9.56 -38.76 13.47
CA HIS A 1023 9.61 -38.16 14.78
C HIS A 1023 10.80 -38.74 15.52
N ILE A 1024 11.79 -37.90 15.75
CA ILE A 1024 12.96 -38.19 16.58
C ILE A 1024 12.50 -38.51 18.01
N SER A 1025 13.02 -39.59 18.58
CA SER A 1025 12.83 -39.95 19.99
C SER A 1025 13.47 -38.89 20.91
N ASN A 1026 13.03 -38.82 22.17
CA ASN A 1026 13.59 -37.88 23.15
C ASN A 1026 15.12 -38.02 23.34
N GLU A 1027 15.72 -39.13 22.91
CA GLU A 1027 17.16 -39.37 22.97
C GLU A 1027 17.96 -38.57 21.94
N GLU A 1028 17.49 -38.41 20.70
CA GLU A 1028 18.23 -37.57 19.72
C GLU A 1028 17.94 -36.06 19.93
N ILE A 1029 16.89 -35.71 20.71
CA ILE A 1029 16.69 -34.35 21.26
C ILE A 1029 17.76 -34.04 22.33
N LEU A 1030 18.17 -35.03 23.12
CA LEU A 1030 19.23 -34.87 24.11
C LEU A 1030 20.61 -34.68 23.45
N GLU A 1031 20.89 -35.35 22.33
CA GLU A 1031 22.08 -35.08 21.51
C GLU A 1031 22.07 -33.67 20.88
N LEU A 1032 20.89 -33.16 20.49
CA LEU A 1032 20.71 -31.80 19.97
C LEU A 1032 20.95 -30.70 21.00
N LEU A 1033 20.81 -31.00 22.30
CA LEU A 1033 21.05 -30.07 23.40
C LEU A 1033 22.53 -30.02 23.84
N ASN A 1034 23.32 -31.05 23.53
CA ASN A 1034 24.75 -31.11 23.84
C ASN A 1034 25.60 -30.40 22.78
N PHE A 1035 25.47 -29.08 22.69
CA PHE A 1035 26.50 -28.25 22.08
C PHE A 1035 27.65 -28.05 23.07
N GLY A 1036 28.67 -28.90 22.97
CA GLY A 1036 30.02 -28.58 23.41
C GLY A 1036 30.67 -29.59 24.35
N MET A 1037 31.14 -30.71 23.82
CA MET A 1037 32.43 -31.30 24.19
C MET A 1037 32.96 -32.05 22.95
N GLU A 1038 33.85 -31.42 22.19
CA GLU A 1038 34.79 -32.19 21.36
C GLU A 1038 35.74 -32.90 22.34
N THR A 1039 35.50 -34.18 22.62
CA THR A 1039 36.57 -35.06 23.06
C THR A 1039 37.30 -35.53 21.82
N THR A 1040 38.42 -34.86 21.56
CA THR A 1040 39.54 -35.39 20.78
C THR A 1040 39.91 -36.76 21.30
N GLU A 1041 39.53 -37.82 20.59
CA GLU A 1041 40.26 -39.09 20.55
C GLU A 1041 39.61 -40.03 19.54
N ARG A 1042 40.29 -40.21 18.40
CA ARG A 1042 40.35 -41.37 17.49
C ARG A 1042 40.53 -40.94 16.03
N GLN A 1043 41.66 -40.30 15.78
CA GLN A 1043 42.43 -40.58 14.57
C GLN A 1043 43.68 -41.32 15.02
N THR A 1044 43.72 -42.63 14.81
CA THR A 1044 44.93 -43.41 14.57
C THR A 1044 44.52 -44.83 14.18
N ASN A 1045 45.04 -45.27 13.04
CA ASN A 1045 45.01 -46.62 12.48
C ASN A 1045 43.63 -46.98 11.88
N ILE A 1046 43.48 -47.35 10.60
CA ILE A 1046 44.28 -48.30 9.82
C ILE A 1046 44.18 -47.93 8.33
N PHE A 1047 45.34 -47.73 7.68
CA PHE A 1047 45.56 -48.01 6.26
C PHE A 1047 46.35 -49.32 6.22
N GLU A 1048 45.85 -50.30 5.47
CA GLU A 1048 46.48 -51.56 4.98
C GLU A 1048 45.30 -52.53 4.73
N THR A 1049 45.01 -53.11 3.58
CA THR A 1049 45.71 -53.38 2.31
C THR A 1049 44.67 -53.83 1.28
N GLY A 1050 44.89 -53.59 -0.02
CA GLY A 1050 44.37 -54.46 -1.09
C GLY A 1050 43.93 -53.77 -2.38
N LEU A 1051 44.82 -53.80 -3.37
CA LEU A 1051 44.70 -53.32 -4.75
C LEU A 1051 43.79 -54.18 -5.63
N GLN A 1052 43.12 -53.54 -6.61
CA GLN A 1052 43.19 -53.77 -8.08
C GLN A 1052 42.18 -52.81 -8.76
N GLU A 1053 42.66 -51.74 -9.43
CA GLU A 1053 42.78 -51.61 -10.91
C GLU A 1053 41.40 -51.55 -11.63
N GLU A 1054 41.04 -50.60 -12.51
CA GLU A 1054 41.74 -49.50 -13.19
C GLU A 1054 40.73 -48.60 -14.02
N VAL A 1055 41.16 -47.39 -14.44
CA VAL A 1055 40.73 -46.52 -15.60
C VAL A 1055 39.47 -45.58 -15.51
N PRO A 1056 39.46 -44.34 -16.10
CA PRO A 1056 40.35 -43.19 -15.93
C PRO A 1056 39.62 -41.82 -15.65
N VAL A 1057 40.43 -40.83 -15.30
CA VAL A 1057 40.09 -39.44 -14.93
C VAL A 1057 39.80 -38.54 -16.15
N ARG A 1058 38.80 -37.64 -16.05
CA ARG A 1058 38.79 -36.35 -16.76
C ARG A 1058 39.01 -35.20 -15.78
N GLN A 1059 40.09 -34.46 -16.05
CA GLN A 1059 40.68 -33.41 -15.24
C GLN A 1059 39.84 -32.13 -15.17
N THR A 1060 39.83 -31.58 -13.96
CA THR A 1060 39.48 -30.21 -13.61
C THR A 1060 40.60 -29.27 -14.05
N LEU A 1061 40.28 -28.06 -14.53
CA LEU A 1061 41.21 -26.93 -14.50
C LEU A 1061 40.49 -25.64 -14.09
N HIS A 1062 40.85 -25.17 -12.90
CA HIS A 1062 40.65 -23.80 -12.43
C HIS A 1062 41.61 -22.85 -13.15
N ILE A 1063 41.13 -21.69 -13.62
CA ILE A 1063 42.03 -20.56 -13.94
C ILE A 1063 41.44 -19.25 -13.38
N THR A 1064 42.20 -18.67 -12.45
CA THR A 1064 42.17 -17.29 -11.97
C THR A 1064 42.55 -16.29 -13.08
N ARG A 1065 41.76 -15.22 -13.27
CA ARG A 1065 42.05 -14.13 -14.22
C ARG A 1065 42.86 -13.01 -13.55
N THR A 1066 44.08 -12.81 -14.02
CA THR A 1066 44.89 -11.59 -13.89
C THR A 1066 44.86 -10.86 -15.23
N VAL A 1067 44.68 -9.54 -15.20
CA VAL A 1067 44.60 -8.67 -16.39
C VAL A 1067 45.94 -7.95 -16.57
N LYS A 1068 46.60 -8.17 -17.72
CA LYS A 1068 47.56 -7.25 -18.33
C LYS A 1068 47.31 -7.28 -19.84
N ASN A 1069 47.01 -6.10 -20.38
CA ASN A 1069 46.84 -5.80 -21.81
C ASN A 1069 48.16 -5.24 -22.33
N GLU A 1070 48.69 -5.79 -23.43
CA GLU A 1070 49.43 -5.04 -24.45
C GLU A 1070 49.01 -5.58 -25.83
N VAL A 1071 48.25 -4.77 -26.58
CA VAL A 1071 48.65 -3.98 -27.76
C VAL A 1071 48.91 -4.82 -29.01
N GLY A 1072 47.99 -4.69 -29.96
CA GLY A 1072 48.13 -5.08 -31.36
C GLY A 1072 47.07 -4.32 -32.16
N HIS A 1073 47.51 -3.31 -32.89
CA HIS A 1073 46.76 -2.35 -33.70
C HIS A 1073 46.22 -2.96 -35.01
N GLU A 1074 45.21 -2.27 -35.56
CA GLU A 1074 44.70 -2.17 -36.96
C GLU A 1074 43.20 -2.43 -36.99
N GLU A 1075 42.30 -1.62 -37.54
CA GLU A 1075 42.34 -0.33 -38.24
C GLU A 1075 40.94 0.28 -38.08
N LYS A 1076 40.87 1.61 -38.05
CA LYS A 1076 39.66 2.39 -37.78
C LYS A 1076 38.91 2.63 -39.09
N ASP A 1077 37.66 2.18 -39.17
CA ASP A 1077 36.65 2.85 -39.98
C ASP A 1077 35.79 3.74 -39.08
N TRP A 1078 35.74 5.00 -39.46
CA TRP A 1078 35.00 6.08 -38.83
C TRP A 1078 33.53 5.95 -39.22
N LEU A 1079 32.64 5.85 -38.22
CA LEU A 1079 31.21 6.07 -38.40
C LEU A 1079 30.84 7.43 -37.82
N ASP A 1080 30.04 8.14 -38.62
CA ASP A 1080 29.75 9.56 -38.61
C ASP A 1080 29.26 10.12 -37.27
N PHE A 1081 29.71 11.36 -37.00
CA PHE A 1081 29.36 12.17 -35.85
C PHE A 1081 27.92 12.75 -35.92
N GLU A 1082 27.16 12.45 -36.99
CA GLU A 1082 25.78 12.91 -37.19
C GLU A 1082 24.69 11.96 -36.62
N GLU A 1083 25.01 10.72 -36.25
CA GLU A 1083 24.01 9.78 -35.69
C GLU A 1083 23.86 9.86 -34.15
N LEU A 1084 24.69 10.65 -33.45
CA LEU A 1084 24.64 10.80 -31.99
C LEU A 1084 23.69 11.91 -31.50
N LEU A 1085 23.03 12.64 -32.41
CA LEU A 1085 22.15 13.78 -32.07
C LEU A 1085 20.65 13.45 -32.07
N ASN A 1086 20.22 12.22 -32.40
CA ASN A 1086 18.79 11.88 -32.53
C ASN A 1086 18.20 11.01 -31.40
N VAL A 1087 18.78 11.01 -30.19
CA VAL A 1087 18.20 10.28 -29.03
C VAL A 1087 18.08 11.16 -27.79
N VAL A 1088 17.36 12.27 -27.93
CA VAL A 1088 16.54 12.86 -26.87
C VAL A 1088 15.31 13.45 -27.55
N ILE A 1089 14.22 12.68 -27.59
CA ILE A 1089 12.80 13.09 -27.58
C ILE A 1089 12.01 11.78 -27.76
N TYR A 1090 11.61 11.18 -26.63
CA TYR A 1090 10.27 10.65 -26.31
C TYR A 1090 10.32 9.93 -24.95
#